data_AF-A6EQJ4-F1
#
_entry.id   AF-A6EQJ4-F1
#
_cell.length_a   1.000
_cell.length_b   1.000
_cell.length_c   1.000
_cell.angle_alpha   90.00
_cell.angle_beta   90.00
_cell.angle_gamma   90.00
#
_symmetry.space_group_name_H-M   'P 1'
#
loop_
_entity.id
_entity.type
_entity.pdbx_description
1 polymer ?
#
loop_
_entity_poly.entity_id
_entity_poly.type
_entity_poly.pdbx_seq_one_letter_code
_entity_poly.pdbx_strand_id
1 'polypeptide(L)'
;MKTQILSFLILFTLCGVGVNAQNIISIPDANFKNYLVNNHTINTNQDTEIQESEAVAFAGTMFCDNRSISDLTGIEAFPNIIELFCHDNNLTTINVSNNTALRYLDVSGNSLSSIDVSTIVGLRQFDVSDNPMSSLEVSFNTALISLYCYNDNLTSLDLSNNTALIELSCGNNALTTLDVTANSTLYDIYCQDNALTSLKVANGVNSPYGRLNALNNPDLTCIEVDDVAWSTANWTNIDPQASFSTSCAAPTCTVNIPDANFKAYLVGNAAINTNGDTEIQCSEATAFNGTINCNSLAISDLTGIEAFTALTKLYCYSNQITNLDVSSNVALTYLACYGNQLTSLNLSANTDLIYLNYNDNQINSLDLSNNTDLEYLFCNNNQISNLDLSANTALVKLSCTTNQLTSLDLSANTALYDLNCSVNQLTSLDLTANTALTKIYCGVNQITSLDVSAQTLLEHLFCDNNQLTSLNIANTNNANMLNMLATYNPDLTCIQVDDVAYSDANWSAGKDATANYSINCTACTVNIPDANFKAYLVGNAAINTNGDTEIQCSEASDFNGTINCNSLAISDLTGIEAFTALTKLYCYSNQITNLDVSSNVALTYLTCYGNQLTSLNLSANTDLIYLNYNDNQINSLDLSNNTDLEYLFCNNNQISNLDLSANTALVKLSCTTNQLTSLDLSANTALYDLNCSVNQLTSLDLTANTALTKIYCGVNQITSLDVSAQTLLEHLFCDNNQLTSLNIANTNNANMLNMLATYNPDLTCIQVDNVAYSNANWSAGKDATANYSINCDADTTAPIAVCQNITIQLDINGDATISASQLDGGSSDDTAIASLTSTQLTFNCLDLGVNTVTLTVLDAAGNSDSCTATVTVEDLISPTIVQPSNITVDVDAAMCSAFVALPSIVVNDNCSNATYTTNAPADSIYPVGNTTVTVTATDGSANTATTVFQVTVVDTEAPVIVQPSNITVDVDAAMCSAFVALPSIVVNDNCSNATYTTNAPADSIYPVGNTTVTVTATDGSANTATTVFQVTVVDTEAPVIVQPSNITVNVDAAMCSAFVALPSIVVNDNCSNATYTTNAPADSIYPVGNTIVTVTATDGSANTATTDFQVTVVDNEAPVIVQPSNITVDVDAAMCSAFVALPSIVVNDNCSNATYTTNAPADSIYPVGNSTVTVTATDGSANIATTVFQVTVVDN
;
A
#
# COMPACT_ATOMS: atom_id res chain seq x y z
N MET A 1 -79.00 -31.44 -54.20
CA MET A 1 -79.00 -30.37 -55.21
C MET A 1 -78.74 -29.04 -54.50
N LYS A 2 -77.86 -28.17 -55.04
CA LYS A 2 -77.86 -26.68 -54.86
C LYS A 2 -77.67 -26.12 -53.43
N THR A 3 -77.10 -24.93 -53.15
CA THR A 3 -76.31 -23.89 -53.88
C THR A 3 -75.61 -22.99 -52.84
N GLN A 4 -74.30 -22.68 -52.94
CA GLN A 4 -73.62 -21.54 -53.62
C GLN A 4 -73.61 -20.14 -52.92
N ILE A 5 -72.39 -19.68 -52.56
CA ILE A 5 -71.68 -18.45 -53.03
C ILE A 5 -71.97 -17.03 -52.44
N LEU A 6 -70.88 -16.41 -51.92
CA LEU A 6 -70.44 -14.98 -51.83
C LEU A 6 -71.38 -13.84 -51.37
N SER A 7 -70.85 -12.90 -50.55
CA SER A 7 -70.43 -11.54 -51.02
C SER A 7 -69.90 -10.56 -49.94
N PHE A 8 -68.79 -9.87 -50.26
CA PHE A 8 -68.41 -8.47 -49.92
C PHE A 8 -68.37 -7.92 -48.45
N LEU A 9 -67.18 -8.03 -47.83
CA LEU A 9 -66.22 -6.96 -47.44
C LEU A 9 -66.65 -5.56 -46.87
N ILE A 10 -65.89 -5.13 -45.84
CA ILE A 10 -65.62 -3.76 -45.31
C ILE A 10 -66.72 -3.01 -44.49
N LEU A 11 -66.51 -2.88 -43.17
CA LEU A 11 -66.15 -1.58 -42.53
C LEU A 11 -65.42 -1.76 -41.17
N PHE A 12 -64.58 -0.78 -40.82
CA PHE A 12 -63.74 -0.65 -39.62
C PHE A 12 -64.56 -0.49 -38.30
N THR A 13 -64.03 -0.56 -37.06
CA THR A 13 -62.62 -0.35 -36.58
C THR A 13 -62.36 -1.06 -35.24
N LEU A 14 -61.16 -1.59 -35.02
CA LEU A 14 -60.31 -1.33 -33.83
C LEU A 14 -58.85 -1.71 -34.11
N CYS A 15 -57.88 -1.13 -33.38
CA CYS A 15 -56.44 -1.07 -33.66
C CYS A 15 -55.74 -2.37 -34.17
N GLY A 16 -54.80 -2.20 -35.11
CA GLY A 16 -53.89 -3.26 -35.57
C GLY A 16 -53.21 -2.95 -36.91
N VAL A 17 -52.56 -1.79 -37.06
CA VAL A 17 -51.96 -1.36 -38.35
C VAL A 17 -50.54 -1.90 -38.50
N GLY A 18 -50.41 -3.19 -38.84
CA GLY A 18 -49.16 -3.75 -39.35
C GLY A 18 -49.00 -3.40 -40.83
N VAL A 19 -48.14 -2.43 -41.15
CA VAL A 19 -47.65 -2.26 -42.53
C VAL A 19 -46.65 -3.38 -42.76
N ASN A 20 -46.91 -4.25 -43.73
CA ASN A 20 -46.00 -5.34 -44.06
C ASN A 20 -44.76 -4.74 -44.72
N ALA A 21 -43.67 -4.59 -43.96
CA ALA A 21 -42.39 -4.17 -44.51
C ALA A 21 -41.85 -5.29 -45.40
N GLN A 22 -41.41 -4.94 -46.61
CA GLN A 22 -40.59 -5.84 -47.40
C GLN A 22 -39.24 -5.97 -46.68
N ASN A 23 -38.84 -7.18 -46.31
CA ASN A 23 -37.49 -7.43 -45.82
C ASN A 23 -36.52 -7.24 -46.99
N ILE A 24 -35.88 -6.08 -47.03
CA ILE A 24 -34.83 -5.73 -47.99
C ILE A 24 -33.51 -6.28 -47.45
N ILE A 25 -32.77 -6.99 -48.30
CA ILE A 25 -31.45 -7.53 -47.93
C ILE A 25 -30.43 -6.39 -47.90
N SER A 26 -29.61 -6.36 -46.85
CA SER A 26 -28.54 -5.38 -46.71
C SER A 26 -27.37 -5.75 -47.62
N ILE A 27 -27.24 -5.07 -48.76
CA ILE A 27 -26.13 -5.25 -49.70
C ILE A 27 -25.29 -3.95 -49.69
N PRO A 28 -24.18 -3.89 -48.91
CA PRO A 28 -23.41 -2.67 -48.71
C PRO A 28 -22.50 -2.32 -49.89
N ASP A 29 -21.93 -3.33 -50.57
CA ASP A 29 -21.07 -3.12 -51.73
C ASP A 29 -21.90 -2.67 -52.94
N ALA A 30 -21.55 -1.51 -53.50
CA ALA A 30 -22.29 -0.91 -54.60
C ALA A 30 -22.14 -1.70 -55.92
N ASN A 31 -21.05 -2.43 -56.14
CA ASN A 31 -20.86 -3.26 -57.32
C ASN A 31 -21.67 -4.55 -57.21
N PHE A 32 -21.68 -5.19 -56.04
CA PHE A 32 -22.52 -6.37 -55.77
C PHE A 32 -24.02 -6.03 -55.83
N LYS A 33 -24.45 -4.94 -55.19
CA LYS A 33 -25.85 -4.47 -55.28
C LYS A 33 -26.24 -4.14 -56.71
N ASN A 34 -25.40 -3.44 -57.48
CA ASN A 34 -25.68 -3.18 -58.90
C ASN A 34 -25.77 -4.47 -59.72
N TYR A 35 -24.93 -5.48 -59.45
CA TYR A 35 -25.03 -6.78 -60.12
C TYR A 35 -26.38 -7.46 -59.85
N LEU A 36 -26.78 -7.59 -58.57
CA LEU A 36 -28.02 -8.26 -58.20
C LEU A 36 -29.27 -7.51 -58.73
N VAL A 37 -29.31 -6.19 -58.60
CA VAL A 37 -30.47 -5.36 -59.01
C VAL A 37 -30.66 -5.35 -60.53
N ASN A 38 -29.58 -5.46 -61.32
CA ASN A 38 -29.68 -5.58 -62.79
C ASN A 38 -29.93 -7.02 -63.28
N ASN A 39 -29.89 -8.02 -62.40
CA ASN A 39 -30.14 -9.41 -62.78
C ASN A 39 -31.64 -9.76 -62.68
N HIS A 40 -32.35 -9.75 -63.81
CA HIS A 40 -33.80 -10.02 -63.87
C HIS A 40 -34.24 -11.44 -63.44
N THR A 41 -33.33 -12.39 -63.18
CA THR A 41 -33.69 -13.68 -62.56
C THR A 41 -33.60 -13.66 -61.04
N ILE A 42 -32.96 -12.63 -60.47
CA ILE A 42 -32.88 -12.35 -59.04
C ILE A 42 -33.89 -11.25 -58.70
N ASN A 43 -33.71 -10.05 -59.26
CA ASN A 43 -34.67 -8.94 -59.12
C ASN A 43 -35.90 -9.21 -60.01
N THR A 44 -36.87 -9.94 -59.47
CA THR A 44 -38.09 -10.37 -60.17
C THR A 44 -39.11 -9.24 -60.32
N ASN A 45 -39.10 -8.29 -59.37
CA ASN A 45 -40.06 -7.19 -59.31
C ASN A 45 -39.59 -5.93 -60.09
N GLN A 46 -38.29 -5.80 -60.32
CA GLN A 46 -37.60 -4.71 -61.04
C GLN A 46 -37.61 -3.34 -60.33
N ASP A 47 -37.63 -3.31 -59.00
CA ASP A 47 -37.30 -2.13 -58.18
C ASP A 47 -35.77 -1.98 -57.97
N THR A 48 -35.34 -1.09 -57.06
CA THR A 48 -33.93 -0.73 -56.84
C THR A 48 -33.25 -1.49 -55.69
N GLU A 49 -33.96 -2.41 -55.06
CA GLU A 49 -33.55 -3.21 -53.91
C GLU A 49 -33.65 -4.70 -54.23
N ILE A 50 -33.19 -5.58 -53.33
CA ILE A 50 -33.44 -7.02 -53.41
C ILE A 50 -34.19 -7.44 -52.15
N GLN A 51 -35.29 -8.16 -52.33
CA GLN A 51 -36.14 -8.60 -51.22
C GLN A 51 -35.79 -10.04 -50.81
N GLU A 52 -35.95 -10.38 -49.53
CA GLU A 52 -35.67 -11.72 -48.98
C GLU A 52 -36.39 -12.83 -49.78
N SER A 53 -37.64 -12.58 -50.17
CA SER A 53 -38.45 -13.49 -51.00
C SER A 53 -37.91 -13.72 -52.42
N GLU A 54 -37.03 -12.84 -52.91
CA GLU A 54 -36.42 -12.93 -54.24
C GLU A 54 -35.11 -13.72 -54.21
N ALA A 55 -34.26 -13.46 -53.21
CA ALA A 55 -33.03 -14.21 -53.00
C ALA A 55 -33.31 -15.68 -52.61
N VAL A 56 -34.30 -15.93 -51.75
CA VAL A 56 -34.75 -17.29 -51.41
C VAL A 56 -35.38 -18.02 -52.61
N ALA A 57 -36.00 -17.30 -53.55
CA ALA A 57 -36.57 -17.88 -54.76
C ALA A 57 -35.53 -18.15 -55.87
N PHE A 58 -34.34 -17.57 -55.79
CA PHE A 58 -33.28 -17.77 -56.78
C PHE A 58 -32.56 -19.11 -56.58
N ALA A 59 -32.65 -19.98 -57.59
CA ALA A 59 -31.90 -21.24 -57.65
C ALA A 59 -31.19 -21.37 -58.99
N GLY A 60 -29.85 -21.44 -58.96
CA GLY A 60 -29.01 -21.49 -60.17
C GLY A 60 -27.61 -20.92 -59.96
N THR A 61 -27.01 -20.43 -61.05
CA THR A 61 -25.65 -19.91 -61.12
C THR A 61 -25.58 -18.40 -60.95
N MET A 62 -24.72 -17.93 -60.05
CA MET A 62 -24.36 -16.52 -59.90
C MET A 62 -22.98 -16.25 -60.50
N PHE A 63 -22.87 -15.14 -61.24
CA PHE A 63 -21.65 -14.68 -61.90
C PHE A 63 -21.36 -13.26 -61.40
N CYS A 64 -20.56 -13.15 -60.35
CA CYS A 64 -20.12 -11.91 -59.69
C CYS A 64 -18.61 -11.64 -59.87
N ASP A 65 -17.94 -12.45 -60.68
CA ASP A 65 -16.56 -12.34 -61.18
C ASP A 65 -16.14 -10.93 -61.63
N ASN A 66 -14.85 -10.56 -61.55
CA ASN A 66 -14.24 -9.42 -62.27
C ASN A 66 -15.07 -8.12 -62.25
N ARG A 67 -15.58 -7.74 -61.07
CA ARG A 67 -16.48 -6.59 -60.87
C ARG A 67 -15.98 -5.60 -59.82
N SER A 68 -14.77 -5.82 -59.28
CA SER A 68 -14.19 -5.05 -58.18
C SER A 68 -15.13 -4.96 -56.97
N ILE A 69 -15.76 -6.09 -56.64
CA ILE A 69 -16.55 -6.26 -55.40
C ILE A 69 -15.57 -6.44 -54.24
N SER A 70 -15.84 -5.75 -53.13
CA SER A 70 -15.01 -5.74 -51.92
C SER A 70 -15.67 -6.39 -50.71
N ASP A 71 -17.00 -6.47 -50.71
CA ASP A 71 -17.81 -7.07 -49.65
C ASP A 71 -18.98 -7.82 -50.31
N LEU A 72 -19.19 -9.10 -49.94
CA LEU A 72 -20.25 -9.96 -50.47
C LEU A 72 -21.46 -10.11 -49.54
N THR A 73 -21.55 -9.31 -48.47
CA THR A 73 -22.68 -9.27 -47.54
C THR A 73 -24.00 -9.12 -48.31
N GLY A 74 -24.97 -9.97 -47.97
CA GLY A 74 -26.21 -10.18 -48.70
C GLY A 74 -26.23 -11.50 -49.50
N ILE A 75 -25.08 -12.15 -49.72
CA ILE A 75 -25.02 -13.49 -50.36
C ILE A 75 -25.66 -14.58 -49.49
N GLU A 76 -25.59 -14.42 -48.16
CA GLU A 76 -26.14 -15.33 -47.16
C GLU A 76 -27.68 -15.39 -47.18
N ALA A 77 -28.35 -14.51 -47.93
CA ALA A 77 -29.78 -14.54 -48.19
C ALA A 77 -30.18 -15.42 -49.41
N PHE A 78 -29.23 -16.04 -50.10
CA PHE A 78 -29.44 -16.88 -51.30
C PHE A 78 -29.22 -18.39 -51.02
N PRO A 79 -30.03 -19.05 -50.16
CA PRO A 79 -29.76 -20.42 -49.72
C PRO A 79 -29.83 -21.48 -50.84
N ASN A 80 -30.53 -21.17 -51.95
CA ASN A 80 -30.75 -22.10 -53.06
C ASN A 80 -29.77 -21.93 -54.24
N ILE A 81 -28.74 -21.09 -54.11
CA ILE A 81 -27.66 -20.96 -55.11
C ILE A 81 -26.89 -22.27 -55.29
N ILE A 82 -26.62 -22.66 -56.54
CA ILE A 82 -26.00 -23.95 -56.89
C ILE A 82 -24.55 -23.77 -57.32
N GLU A 83 -24.24 -22.62 -57.93
CA GLU A 83 -22.93 -22.31 -58.48
C GLU A 83 -22.63 -20.81 -58.21
N LEU A 84 -21.47 -20.49 -57.66
CA LEU A 84 -21.05 -19.11 -57.35
C LEU A 84 -19.66 -18.84 -57.93
N PHE A 85 -19.60 -18.03 -58.98
CA PHE A 85 -18.36 -17.56 -59.61
C PHE A 85 -18.14 -16.10 -59.22
N CYS A 86 -17.16 -15.84 -58.35
CA CYS A 86 -16.85 -14.52 -57.80
C CYS A 86 -15.33 -14.19 -57.84
N HIS A 87 -14.60 -14.85 -58.74
CA HIS A 87 -13.16 -14.66 -58.96
C HIS A 87 -12.77 -13.24 -59.45
N ASP A 88 -11.48 -12.90 -59.43
CA ASP A 88 -10.94 -11.60 -59.87
C ASP A 88 -11.61 -10.38 -59.17
N ASN A 89 -11.77 -10.43 -57.85
CA ASN A 89 -12.39 -9.38 -57.05
C ASN A 89 -11.48 -8.92 -55.90
N ASN A 90 -11.98 -8.05 -55.03
CA ASN A 90 -11.24 -7.45 -53.92
C ASN A 90 -11.72 -8.01 -52.56
N LEU A 91 -12.26 -9.22 -52.52
CA LEU A 91 -12.84 -9.80 -51.29
C LEU A 91 -11.72 -10.14 -50.29
N THR A 92 -11.78 -9.57 -49.09
CA THR A 92 -10.92 -9.96 -47.95
C THR A 92 -11.53 -11.02 -47.06
N THR A 93 -12.87 -11.14 -47.09
CA THR A 93 -13.66 -12.18 -46.42
C THR A 93 -14.87 -12.53 -47.29
N ILE A 94 -15.45 -13.71 -47.06
CA ILE A 94 -16.71 -14.14 -47.65
C ILE A 94 -17.42 -15.08 -46.68
N ASN A 95 -18.74 -14.92 -46.50
CA ASN A 95 -19.57 -15.82 -45.69
C ASN A 95 -20.53 -16.58 -46.61
N VAL A 96 -20.26 -17.87 -46.83
CA VAL A 96 -21.10 -18.77 -47.65
C VAL A 96 -21.90 -19.78 -46.82
N SER A 97 -21.96 -19.61 -45.49
CA SER A 97 -22.52 -20.61 -44.55
C SER A 97 -23.98 -20.97 -44.80
N ASN A 98 -24.80 -19.99 -45.20
CA ASN A 98 -26.21 -20.22 -45.56
C ASN A 98 -26.40 -20.80 -46.97
N ASN A 99 -25.38 -20.79 -47.83
CA ASN A 99 -25.46 -21.19 -49.23
C ASN A 99 -25.26 -22.72 -49.42
N THR A 100 -25.84 -23.52 -48.53
CA THR A 100 -25.61 -24.98 -48.40
C THR A 100 -26.01 -25.80 -49.63
N ALA A 101 -26.78 -25.22 -50.57
CA ALA A 101 -27.09 -25.83 -51.86
C ALA A 101 -25.91 -25.86 -52.84
N LEU A 102 -24.84 -25.08 -52.60
CA LEU A 102 -23.69 -24.91 -53.49
C LEU A 102 -23.01 -26.24 -53.85
N ARG A 103 -22.62 -26.32 -55.12
CA ARG A 103 -21.92 -27.44 -55.76
C ARG A 103 -20.64 -27.01 -56.44
N TYR A 104 -20.58 -25.76 -56.90
CA TYR A 104 -19.41 -25.14 -57.50
C TYR A 104 -19.20 -23.79 -56.83
N LEU A 105 -18.03 -23.58 -56.22
CA LEU A 105 -17.62 -22.32 -55.63
C LEU A 105 -16.27 -21.94 -56.24
N ASP A 106 -16.20 -20.73 -56.79
CA ASP A 106 -14.99 -20.15 -57.36
C ASP A 106 -14.82 -18.73 -56.82
N VAL A 107 -13.81 -18.55 -55.97
CA VAL A 107 -13.42 -17.30 -55.32
C VAL A 107 -11.94 -16.97 -55.59
N SER A 108 -11.38 -17.55 -56.65
CA SER A 108 -9.98 -17.38 -57.02
C SER A 108 -9.59 -15.92 -57.30
N GLY A 109 -8.32 -15.55 -57.12
CA GLY A 109 -7.81 -14.21 -57.41
C GLY A 109 -8.50 -13.10 -56.59
N ASN A 110 -8.58 -13.28 -55.28
CA ASN A 110 -9.15 -12.32 -54.33
C ASN A 110 -8.08 -11.90 -53.30
N SER A 111 -8.46 -11.67 -52.03
CA SER A 111 -7.53 -11.37 -50.93
C SER A 111 -7.97 -12.05 -49.63
N LEU A 112 -8.59 -13.25 -49.75
CA LEU A 112 -9.07 -14.05 -48.64
C LEU A 112 -7.91 -14.62 -47.83
N SER A 113 -7.85 -14.32 -46.52
CA SER A 113 -6.93 -14.99 -45.59
C SER A 113 -7.47 -16.33 -45.07
N SER A 114 -8.79 -16.51 -45.13
CA SER A 114 -9.51 -17.74 -44.78
C SER A 114 -10.91 -17.75 -45.42
N ILE A 115 -11.51 -18.94 -45.47
CA ILE A 115 -12.91 -19.15 -45.90
C ILE A 115 -13.46 -20.40 -45.20
N ASP A 116 -14.70 -20.33 -44.71
CA ASP A 116 -15.43 -21.49 -44.17
C ASP A 116 -16.37 -22.08 -45.23
N VAL A 117 -16.16 -23.35 -45.55
CA VAL A 117 -17.01 -24.16 -46.44
C VAL A 117 -17.57 -25.41 -45.75
N SER A 118 -17.42 -25.55 -44.43
CA SER A 118 -17.79 -26.74 -43.65
C SER A 118 -19.26 -27.13 -43.78
N THR A 119 -20.14 -26.12 -43.76
CA THR A 119 -21.59 -26.22 -43.99
C THR A 119 -21.96 -26.70 -45.39
N ILE A 120 -21.07 -26.55 -46.38
CA ILE A 120 -21.30 -26.91 -47.78
C ILE A 120 -20.85 -28.35 -48.05
N VAL A 121 -21.38 -29.30 -47.25
CA VAL A 121 -21.13 -30.75 -47.41
C VAL A 121 -21.45 -31.28 -48.82
N GLY A 122 -22.24 -30.52 -49.59
CA GLY A 122 -22.61 -30.81 -50.97
C GLY A 122 -21.61 -30.39 -52.05
N LEU A 123 -20.57 -29.62 -51.70
CA LEU A 123 -19.60 -29.00 -52.63
C LEU A 123 -18.87 -30.06 -53.47
N ARG A 124 -18.69 -29.81 -54.77
CA ARG A 124 -18.10 -30.74 -55.75
C ARG A 124 -16.89 -30.17 -56.47
N GLN A 125 -16.86 -28.87 -56.70
CA GLN A 125 -15.68 -28.16 -57.19
C GLN A 125 -15.48 -26.93 -56.33
N PHE A 126 -14.25 -26.75 -55.88
CA PHE A 126 -13.84 -25.58 -55.14
C PHE A 126 -12.58 -25.01 -55.80
N ASP A 127 -12.68 -23.77 -56.27
CA ASP A 127 -11.55 -22.97 -56.69
C ASP A 127 -11.40 -21.79 -55.72
N VAL A 128 -10.22 -21.69 -55.13
CA VAL A 128 -9.86 -20.73 -54.08
C VAL A 128 -8.45 -20.18 -54.33
N SER A 129 -7.86 -20.46 -55.49
CA SER A 129 -6.46 -20.12 -55.83
C SER A 129 -6.17 -18.62 -55.78
N ASP A 130 -4.90 -18.27 -55.78
CA ASP A 130 -4.42 -16.88 -55.85
C ASP A 130 -4.98 -16.02 -54.68
N ASN A 131 -5.05 -16.60 -53.48
CA ASN A 131 -5.49 -15.96 -52.24
C ASN A 131 -4.43 -16.10 -51.12
N PRO A 132 -4.25 -15.11 -50.22
CA PRO A 132 -3.20 -15.13 -49.19
C PRO A 132 -3.40 -16.15 -48.03
N MET A 133 -4.19 -17.22 -48.21
CA MET A 133 -4.56 -18.19 -47.17
C MET A 133 -3.37 -18.97 -46.60
N SER A 134 -3.27 -19.09 -45.27
CA SER A 134 -2.25 -19.90 -44.58
C SER A 134 -2.69 -21.33 -44.25
N SER A 135 -4.00 -21.57 -44.24
CA SER A 135 -4.65 -22.87 -43.98
C SER A 135 -5.97 -22.97 -44.76
N LEU A 136 -6.40 -24.20 -45.03
CA LEU A 136 -7.62 -24.51 -45.78
C LEU A 136 -8.28 -25.77 -45.19
N GLU A 137 -9.52 -25.64 -44.72
CA GLU A 137 -10.29 -26.72 -44.10
C GLU A 137 -11.37 -27.22 -45.07
N VAL A 138 -11.29 -28.50 -45.47
CA VAL A 138 -12.18 -29.13 -46.47
C VAL A 138 -12.68 -30.52 -46.06
N SER A 139 -12.40 -30.99 -44.85
CA SER A 139 -12.69 -32.37 -44.42
C SER A 139 -14.19 -32.71 -44.38
N PHE A 140 -15.05 -31.70 -44.22
CA PHE A 140 -16.51 -31.82 -44.30
C PHE A 140 -17.04 -31.97 -45.73
N ASN A 141 -16.28 -31.51 -46.74
CA ASN A 141 -16.67 -31.51 -48.15
C ASN A 141 -16.38 -32.88 -48.79
N THR A 142 -16.94 -33.94 -48.21
CA THR A 142 -16.77 -35.34 -48.66
C THR A 142 -17.24 -35.61 -50.10
N ALA A 143 -18.05 -34.71 -50.68
CA ALA A 143 -18.51 -34.75 -52.06
C ALA A 143 -17.57 -34.07 -53.08
N LEU A 144 -16.43 -33.52 -52.64
CA LEU A 144 -15.49 -32.76 -53.47
C LEU A 144 -14.80 -33.63 -54.52
N ILE A 145 -14.76 -33.15 -55.77
CA ILE A 145 -14.27 -33.85 -56.97
C ILE A 145 -13.03 -33.14 -57.55
N SER A 146 -13.02 -31.81 -57.56
CA SER A 146 -11.86 -31.01 -57.97
C SER A 146 -11.58 -29.91 -56.94
N LEU A 147 -10.32 -29.77 -56.54
CA LEU A 147 -9.84 -28.72 -55.64
C LEU A 147 -8.67 -27.96 -56.28
N TYR A 148 -8.80 -26.64 -56.37
CA TYR A 148 -7.75 -25.74 -56.82
C TYR A 148 -7.46 -24.69 -55.73
N CYS A 149 -6.29 -24.78 -55.13
CA CYS A 149 -5.79 -23.98 -54.00
C CYS A 149 -4.27 -23.75 -54.19
N TYR A 150 -3.93 -23.14 -55.33
CA TYR A 150 -2.56 -22.88 -55.76
C TYR A 150 -2.26 -21.37 -55.73
N ASN A 151 -0.99 -20.96 -55.65
CA ASN A 151 -0.58 -19.57 -55.42
C ASN A 151 -1.07 -18.98 -54.07
N ASP A 152 -1.24 -19.84 -53.07
CA ASP A 152 -1.65 -19.47 -51.71
C ASP A 152 -0.44 -19.54 -50.74
N ASN A 153 -0.65 -19.44 -49.42
CA ASN A 153 0.40 -19.57 -48.38
C ASN A 153 0.25 -20.86 -47.53
N LEU A 154 -0.41 -21.91 -48.04
CA LEU A 154 -0.76 -23.10 -47.28
C LEU A 154 0.47 -23.85 -46.79
N THR A 155 0.54 -24.10 -45.48
CA THR A 155 1.65 -24.84 -44.82
C THR A 155 1.35 -26.33 -44.62
N SER A 156 0.06 -26.68 -44.58
CA SER A 156 -0.47 -28.05 -44.54
C SER A 156 -1.80 -28.10 -45.30
N LEU A 157 -2.21 -29.31 -45.70
CA LEU A 157 -3.48 -29.58 -46.35
C LEU A 157 -3.89 -31.04 -46.03
N ASP A 158 -5.00 -31.24 -45.30
CA ASP A 158 -5.58 -32.57 -45.10
C ASP A 158 -6.69 -32.82 -46.13
N LEU A 159 -6.64 -33.98 -46.77
CA LEU A 159 -7.60 -34.45 -47.77
C LEU A 159 -8.18 -35.83 -47.41
N SER A 160 -7.91 -36.34 -46.21
CA SER A 160 -8.22 -37.71 -45.77
C SER A 160 -9.70 -38.09 -45.92
N ASN A 161 -10.61 -37.14 -45.67
CA ASN A 161 -12.05 -37.32 -45.82
C ASN A 161 -12.58 -37.06 -47.25
N ASN A 162 -11.81 -36.39 -48.12
CA ASN A 162 -12.19 -36.04 -49.49
C ASN A 162 -11.97 -37.23 -50.45
N THR A 163 -12.49 -38.39 -50.08
CA THR A 163 -12.30 -39.68 -50.77
C THR A 163 -12.89 -39.75 -52.19
N ALA A 164 -13.69 -38.76 -52.59
CA ALA A 164 -14.26 -38.60 -53.93
C ALA A 164 -13.45 -37.69 -54.87
N LEU A 165 -12.32 -37.12 -54.41
CA LEU A 165 -11.48 -36.20 -55.18
C LEU A 165 -10.86 -36.92 -56.39
N ILE A 166 -10.84 -36.25 -57.54
CA ILE A 166 -10.36 -36.74 -58.84
C ILE A 166 -9.19 -35.89 -59.35
N GLU A 167 -9.22 -34.58 -59.08
CA GLU A 167 -8.19 -33.61 -59.47
C GLU A 167 -7.81 -32.70 -58.28
N LEU A 168 -6.51 -32.48 -58.08
CA LEU A 168 -5.94 -31.60 -57.07
C LEU A 168 -4.90 -30.67 -57.69
N SER A 169 -5.02 -29.37 -57.44
CA SER A 169 -3.96 -28.39 -57.69
C SER A 169 -3.69 -27.58 -56.43
N CYS A 170 -2.50 -27.74 -55.86
CA CYS A 170 -2.04 -27.10 -54.63
C CYS A 170 -0.62 -26.52 -54.78
N GLY A 171 -0.19 -26.23 -56.00
CA GLY A 171 1.16 -25.75 -56.31
C GLY A 171 1.41 -24.29 -55.89
N ASN A 172 2.69 -23.88 -55.81
CA ASN A 172 3.11 -22.55 -55.33
C ASN A 172 2.50 -22.22 -53.95
N ASN A 173 2.95 -22.99 -52.95
CA ASN A 173 2.51 -22.98 -51.56
C ASN A 173 3.71 -23.29 -50.63
N ALA A 174 3.47 -23.40 -49.32
CA ALA A 174 4.47 -23.73 -48.31
C ALA A 174 4.35 -25.17 -47.75
N LEU A 175 3.70 -26.10 -48.48
CA LEU A 175 3.45 -27.46 -48.01
C LEU A 175 4.77 -28.23 -47.82
N THR A 176 4.96 -28.81 -46.63
CA THR A 176 6.16 -29.61 -46.29
C THR A 176 5.95 -31.11 -46.45
N THR A 177 4.70 -31.58 -46.42
CA THR A 177 4.28 -32.94 -46.76
C THR A 177 2.93 -32.92 -47.48
N LEU A 178 2.66 -33.95 -48.29
CA LEU A 178 1.34 -34.19 -48.90
C LEU A 178 1.08 -35.70 -48.95
N ASP A 179 -0.02 -36.13 -48.36
CA ASP A 179 -0.46 -37.52 -48.33
C ASP A 179 -1.89 -37.62 -48.88
N VAL A 180 -2.05 -38.30 -50.01
CA VAL A 180 -3.34 -38.51 -50.67
C VAL A 180 -3.68 -40.01 -50.81
N THR A 181 -3.07 -40.86 -49.98
CA THR A 181 -3.28 -42.31 -50.00
C THR A 181 -4.73 -42.73 -49.71
N ALA A 182 -5.50 -41.88 -49.02
CA ALA A 182 -6.95 -42.07 -48.80
C ALA A 182 -7.81 -41.74 -50.03
N ASN A 183 -7.32 -40.88 -50.93
CA ASN A 183 -8.09 -40.33 -52.06
C ASN A 183 -8.11 -41.29 -53.24
N SER A 184 -8.75 -42.45 -53.07
CA SER A 184 -8.75 -43.58 -54.03
C SER A 184 -9.42 -43.33 -55.38
N THR A 185 -9.85 -42.10 -55.69
CA THR A 185 -10.32 -41.68 -57.01
C THR A 185 -9.41 -40.63 -57.68
N LEU A 186 -8.43 -40.09 -56.96
CA LEU A 186 -7.54 -39.02 -57.40
C LEU A 186 -6.53 -39.55 -58.43
N TYR A 187 -6.36 -38.84 -59.54
CA TYR A 187 -5.35 -39.22 -60.53
C TYR A 187 -4.63 -38.04 -61.19
N ASP A 188 -5.19 -36.83 -61.20
CA ASP A 188 -4.50 -35.62 -61.67
C ASP A 188 -4.06 -34.77 -60.47
N ILE A 189 -2.75 -34.63 -60.27
CA ILE A 189 -2.12 -34.04 -59.07
C ILE A 189 -1.08 -32.99 -59.50
N TYR A 190 -1.28 -31.74 -59.07
CA TYR A 190 -0.43 -30.59 -59.37
C TYR A 190 0.06 -29.93 -58.07
N CYS A 191 1.24 -30.34 -57.60
CA CYS A 191 1.86 -29.95 -56.32
C CYS A 191 3.29 -29.37 -56.52
N GLN A 192 3.53 -28.74 -57.67
CA GLN A 192 4.79 -28.04 -57.95
C GLN A 192 5.03 -26.84 -57.02
N ASP A 193 6.25 -26.31 -57.00
CA ASP A 193 6.62 -25.07 -56.31
C ASP A 193 6.21 -25.08 -54.82
N ASN A 194 6.70 -26.06 -54.07
CA ASN A 194 6.40 -26.25 -52.64
C ASN A 194 7.66 -26.65 -51.87
N ALA A 195 7.53 -26.86 -50.55
CA ALA A 195 8.62 -27.29 -49.67
C ALA A 195 8.56 -28.81 -49.36
N LEU A 196 7.99 -29.62 -50.26
CA LEU A 196 7.69 -31.02 -49.95
C LEU A 196 8.97 -31.82 -49.65
N THR A 197 8.99 -32.45 -48.47
CA THR A 197 9.99 -33.46 -48.07
C THR A 197 9.47 -34.88 -48.28
N SER A 198 8.14 -35.05 -48.27
CA SER A 198 7.44 -36.32 -48.48
C SER A 198 6.17 -36.11 -49.29
N LEU A 199 6.01 -36.91 -50.35
CA LEU A 199 4.82 -36.93 -51.19
C LEU A 199 4.35 -38.39 -51.31
N LYS A 200 3.18 -38.71 -50.75
CA LYS A 200 2.56 -40.04 -50.89
C LYS A 200 1.32 -39.96 -51.76
N VAL A 201 1.39 -40.58 -52.95
CA VAL A 201 0.27 -40.63 -53.90
C VAL A 201 -0.29 -42.03 -54.11
N ALA A 202 0.30 -43.07 -53.51
CA ALA A 202 -0.09 -44.49 -53.60
C ALA A 202 -1.50 -44.78 -53.05
N ASN A 203 -2.52 -44.42 -53.85
CA ASN A 203 -3.95 -44.50 -53.54
C ASN A 203 -4.66 -45.66 -54.27
N GLY A 204 -3.90 -46.51 -54.96
CA GLY A 204 -4.40 -47.66 -55.73
C GLY A 204 -4.87 -47.37 -57.16
N VAL A 205 -4.78 -46.12 -57.65
CA VAL A 205 -5.37 -45.69 -58.93
C VAL A 205 -4.38 -45.03 -59.91
N ASN A 206 -3.07 -44.96 -59.58
CA ASN A 206 -2.05 -44.32 -60.43
C ASN A 206 -1.61 -45.13 -61.66
N SER A 207 -2.55 -45.70 -62.42
CA SER A 207 -2.29 -46.23 -63.76
C SER A 207 -3.57 -46.41 -64.58
N PRO A 208 -3.61 -46.12 -65.90
CA PRO A 208 -2.64 -45.37 -66.71
C PRO A 208 -3.12 -43.94 -67.07
N TYR A 209 -4.10 -43.39 -66.35
CA TYR A 209 -4.81 -42.16 -66.75
C TYR A 209 -4.33 -40.86 -66.09
N GLY A 210 -3.60 -40.96 -64.97
CA GLY A 210 -3.26 -39.82 -64.13
C GLY A 210 -1.99 -39.05 -64.49
N ARG A 211 -1.98 -37.75 -64.19
CA ARG A 211 -0.84 -36.83 -64.31
C ARG A 211 -0.30 -36.46 -62.94
N LEU A 212 1.02 -36.40 -62.83
CA LEU A 212 1.70 -35.76 -61.70
C LEU A 212 2.53 -34.57 -62.19
N ASN A 213 2.46 -33.46 -61.46
CA ASN A 213 3.46 -32.40 -61.48
C ASN A 213 3.90 -32.11 -60.04
N ALA A 214 5.18 -32.30 -59.74
CA ALA A 214 5.79 -32.08 -58.43
C ALA A 214 7.17 -31.38 -58.55
N LEU A 215 7.39 -30.63 -59.64
CA LEU A 215 8.61 -29.85 -59.88
C LEU A 215 8.82 -28.73 -58.84
N ASN A 216 10.06 -28.25 -58.71
CA ASN A 216 10.45 -27.17 -57.80
C ASN A 216 10.17 -27.46 -56.31
N ASN A 217 10.21 -28.73 -55.90
CA ASN A 217 10.27 -29.19 -54.51
C ASN A 217 11.71 -29.64 -54.17
N PRO A 218 12.60 -28.73 -53.72
CA PRO A 218 14.05 -28.98 -53.64
C PRO A 218 14.43 -30.12 -52.68
N ASP A 219 13.66 -30.33 -51.61
CA ASP A 219 13.92 -31.33 -50.58
C ASP A 219 13.21 -32.69 -50.82
N LEU A 220 12.41 -32.80 -51.90
CA LEU A 220 11.64 -34.00 -52.23
C LEU A 220 12.56 -35.08 -52.80
N THR A 221 12.94 -36.06 -51.98
CA THR A 221 13.83 -37.17 -52.40
C THR A 221 13.09 -38.46 -52.76
N CYS A 222 11.87 -38.64 -52.25
CA CYS A 222 11.06 -39.84 -52.47
C CYS A 222 9.58 -39.51 -52.68
N ILE A 223 8.96 -40.17 -53.67
CA ILE A 223 7.54 -40.10 -53.99
C ILE A 223 6.97 -41.52 -53.91
N GLU A 224 5.96 -41.74 -53.06
CA GLU A 224 5.37 -43.06 -52.83
C GLU A 224 4.23 -43.34 -53.83
N VAL A 225 4.35 -44.42 -54.61
CA VAL A 225 3.50 -44.73 -55.78
C VAL A 225 3.10 -46.20 -55.86
N ASP A 226 1.97 -46.49 -56.52
CA ASP A 226 1.47 -47.87 -56.68
C ASP A 226 2.38 -48.75 -57.58
N ASP A 227 2.92 -48.18 -58.67
CA ASP A 227 3.81 -48.87 -59.61
C ASP A 227 4.98 -47.95 -60.01
N VAL A 228 6.15 -48.19 -59.41
CA VAL A 228 7.40 -47.49 -59.69
C VAL A 228 7.82 -47.56 -61.15
N ALA A 229 7.61 -48.70 -61.82
CA ALA A 229 8.01 -48.90 -63.20
C ALA A 229 7.08 -48.15 -64.17
N TRP A 230 5.79 -48.06 -63.86
CA TRP A 230 4.85 -47.22 -64.59
C TRP A 230 5.12 -45.73 -64.35
N SER A 231 5.23 -45.29 -63.09
CA SER A 231 5.48 -43.87 -62.74
C SER A 231 6.77 -43.35 -63.37
N THR A 232 7.89 -44.09 -63.26
CA THR A 232 9.18 -43.73 -63.87
C THR A 232 9.11 -43.56 -65.40
N ALA A 233 8.16 -44.22 -66.07
CA ALA A 233 8.02 -44.18 -67.52
C ALA A 233 7.05 -43.10 -68.04
N ASN A 234 6.18 -42.55 -67.18
CA ASN A 234 5.08 -41.67 -67.59
C ASN A 234 5.04 -40.31 -66.86
N TRP A 235 5.51 -40.23 -65.61
CA TRP A 235 5.54 -39.01 -64.81
C TRP A 235 6.93 -38.36 -64.86
N THR A 236 7.13 -37.50 -65.86
CA THR A 236 8.41 -36.81 -66.10
C THR A 236 8.56 -35.47 -65.37
N ASN A 237 7.49 -34.99 -64.73
CA ASN A 237 7.43 -33.66 -64.12
C ASN A 237 7.66 -33.77 -62.61
N ILE A 238 8.84 -34.26 -62.24
CA ILE A 238 9.34 -34.35 -60.87
C ILE A 238 10.78 -33.81 -60.83
N ASP A 239 11.26 -33.38 -59.67
CA ASP A 239 12.62 -32.84 -59.59
C ASP A 239 13.72 -33.90 -59.75
N PRO A 240 14.94 -33.51 -60.20
CA PRO A 240 16.01 -34.47 -60.51
C PRO A 240 16.53 -35.31 -59.33
N GLN A 241 16.27 -34.89 -58.10
CA GLN A 241 16.60 -35.61 -56.86
C GLN A 241 15.45 -36.50 -56.34
N ALA A 242 14.23 -36.34 -56.86
CA ALA A 242 13.08 -37.15 -56.48
C ALA A 242 13.14 -38.53 -57.13
N SER A 243 12.65 -39.55 -56.41
CA SER A 243 12.61 -40.93 -56.90
C SER A 243 11.34 -41.66 -56.50
N PHE A 244 10.79 -42.48 -57.40
CA PHE A 244 9.57 -43.25 -57.15
C PHE A 244 9.86 -44.52 -56.35
N SER A 245 9.06 -44.81 -55.32
CA SER A 245 9.11 -46.06 -54.54
C SER A 245 7.72 -46.61 -54.23
N THR A 246 7.56 -47.93 -54.09
CA THR A 246 6.31 -48.56 -53.58
C THR A 246 6.18 -48.50 -52.05
N SER A 247 7.17 -47.91 -51.41
CA SER A 247 7.18 -47.47 -50.03
C SER A 247 8.37 -46.51 -49.95
N CYS A 248 8.11 -45.23 -49.74
CA CYS A 248 9.14 -44.38 -49.20
C CYS A 248 9.46 -44.93 -47.80
N ALA A 249 10.75 -44.99 -47.46
CA ALA A 249 11.11 -45.27 -46.08
C ALA A 249 10.47 -44.17 -45.26
N ALA A 250 9.45 -44.52 -44.46
CA ALA A 250 8.70 -43.53 -43.70
C ALA A 250 9.70 -42.70 -42.90
N PRO A 251 9.57 -41.35 -42.87
CA PRO A 251 10.30 -40.59 -41.88
C PRO A 251 9.89 -41.19 -40.54
N THR A 252 10.85 -41.84 -39.87
CA THR A 252 10.64 -42.33 -38.52
C THR A 252 10.24 -41.10 -37.72
N CYS A 253 8.99 -41.06 -37.25
CA CYS A 253 8.55 -40.01 -36.35
C CYS A 253 9.36 -40.20 -35.08
N THR A 254 10.53 -39.58 -35.02
CA THR A 254 11.43 -39.56 -33.88
C THR A 254 11.07 -38.35 -33.06
N VAL A 255 10.81 -38.54 -31.78
CA VAL A 255 10.58 -37.44 -30.86
C VAL A 255 11.82 -36.54 -30.89
N ASN A 256 11.63 -35.24 -31.15
CA ASN A 256 12.73 -34.29 -31.14
C ASN A 256 13.22 -34.12 -29.70
N ILE A 257 14.36 -34.71 -29.37
CA ILE A 257 14.98 -34.64 -28.04
C ILE A 257 16.37 -34.00 -28.19
N PRO A 258 16.49 -32.66 -28.10
CA PRO A 258 17.73 -31.93 -28.37
C PRO A 258 18.76 -32.07 -27.26
N ASP A 259 18.33 -32.20 -26.00
CA ASP A 259 19.24 -32.39 -24.87
C ASP A 259 19.82 -33.82 -24.85
N ALA A 260 21.15 -33.91 -24.93
CA ALA A 260 21.84 -35.19 -25.02
C ALA A 260 21.73 -36.05 -23.75
N ASN A 261 21.55 -35.44 -22.57
CA ASN A 261 21.36 -36.16 -21.31
C ASN A 261 19.93 -36.69 -21.21
N PHE A 262 18.94 -35.91 -21.64
CA PHE A 262 17.54 -36.36 -21.69
C PHE A 262 17.34 -37.47 -22.74
N LYS A 263 17.92 -37.32 -23.94
CA LYS A 263 17.91 -38.36 -24.97
C LYS A 263 18.60 -39.65 -24.49
N ALA A 264 19.77 -39.54 -23.85
CA ALA A 264 20.45 -40.71 -23.29
C ALA A 264 19.64 -41.42 -22.18
N TYR A 265 18.88 -40.65 -21.38
CA TYR A 265 17.96 -41.21 -20.39
C TYR A 265 16.82 -42.00 -21.03
N LEU A 266 16.11 -41.39 -22.00
CA LEU A 266 14.95 -42.04 -22.65
C LEU A 266 15.37 -43.27 -23.45
N VAL A 267 16.40 -43.14 -24.30
CA VAL A 267 16.94 -44.24 -25.12
C VAL A 267 17.51 -45.37 -24.25
N GLY A 268 18.03 -45.05 -23.05
CA GLY A 268 18.47 -46.04 -22.06
C GLY A 268 17.33 -46.74 -21.29
N ASN A 269 16.09 -46.26 -21.38
CA ASN A 269 14.94 -46.82 -20.68
C ASN A 269 14.18 -47.81 -21.57
N ALA A 270 14.42 -49.11 -21.37
CA ALA A 270 13.80 -50.20 -22.15
C ALA A 270 12.27 -50.38 -21.95
N ALA A 271 11.62 -49.54 -21.12
CA ALA A 271 10.15 -49.45 -21.07
C ALA A 271 9.60 -48.32 -21.97
N ILE A 272 10.47 -47.42 -22.43
CA ILE A 272 10.19 -46.34 -23.40
C ILE A 272 10.75 -46.74 -24.76
N ASN A 273 12.07 -46.95 -24.87
CA ASN A 273 12.72 -47.53 -26.05
C ASN A 273 12.41 -49.03 -26.11
N THR A 274 11.27 -49.37 -26.69
CA THR A 274 10.75 -50.74 -26.83
C THR A 274 11.43 -51.52 -27.96
N ASN A 275 11.90 -50.81 -28.99
CA ASN A 275 12.52 -51.42 -30.16
C ASN A 275 14.04 -51.69 -29.97
N GLY A 276 14.70 -50.93 -29.08
CA GLY A 276 16.11 -51.07 -28.72
C GLY A 276 17.12 -50.32 -29.62
N ASP A 277 16.70 -49.33 -30.41
CA ASP A 277 17.56 -48.51 -31.26
C ASP A 277 18.11 -47.26 -30.54
N THR A 278 18.55 -46.23 -31.29
CA THR A 278 19.23 -45.03 -30.76
C THR A 278 18.33 -43.78 -30.69
N GLU A 279 17.07 -43.91 -31.08
CA GLU A 279 16.06 -42.86 -31.10
C GLU A 279 14.86 -43.26 -30.22
N ILE A 280 13.92 -42.34 -30.01
CA ILE A 280 12.60 -42.64 -29.45
C ILE A 280 11.56 -42.33 -30.52
N GLN A 281 10.69 -43.28 -30.87
CA GLN A 281 9.63 -42.99 -31.82
C GLN A 281 8.38 -42.42 -31.15
N CYS A 282 7.62 -41.60 -31.89
CA CYS A 282 6.36 -41.02 -31.43
C CYS A 282 5.38 -42.10 -30.94
N SER A 283 5.34 -43.25 -31.61
CA SER A 283 4.54 -44.42 -31.22
C SER A 283 4.98 -45.07 -29.90
N GLU A 284 6.22 -44.88 -29.48
CA GLU A 284 6.73 -45.36 -28.19
C GLU A 284 6.40 -44.38 -27.07
N ALA A 285 6.60 -43.08 -27.32
CA ALA A 285 6.26 -42.02 -26.37
C ALA A 285 4.75 -41.99 -26.05
N THR A 286 3.89 -42.03 -27.07
CA THR A 286 2.43 -42.04 -26.86
C THR A 286 1.90 -43.32 -26.24
N ALA A 287 2.65 -44.43 -26.32
CA ALA A 287 2.28 -45.71 -25.68
C ALA A 287 2.72 -45.79 -24.20
N PHE A 288 3.62 -44.91 -23.74
CA PHE A 288 4.17 -44.96 -22.39
C PHE A 288 3.29 -44.19 -21.39
N ASN A 289 2.61 -44.93 -20.51
CA ASN A 289 1.74 -44.37 -19.46
C ASN A 289 2.36 -44.38 -18.05
N GLY A 290 3.68 -44.52 -17.97
CA GLY A 290 4.42 -44.75 -16.72
C GLY A 290 4.88 -43.48 -16.01
N THR A 291 6.06 -43.59 -15.39
CA THR A 291 6.77 -42.51 -14.71
C THR A 291 8.09 -42.22 -15.42
N ILE A 292 8.33 -40.96 -15.79
CA ILE A 292 9.64 -40.48 -16.20
C ILE A 292 10.34 -39.90 -14.96
N ASN A 293 11.56 -40.38 -14.70
CA ASN A 293 12.42 -39.80 -13.67
C ASN A 293 13.82 -39.53 -14.22
N CYS A 294 14.00 -38.31 -14.72
CA CYS A 294 15.24 -37.77 -15.28
C CYS A 294 15.93 -36.77 -14.32
N ASN A 295 15.72 -36.94 -13.01
CA ASN A 295 16.30 -36.05 -11.99
C ASN A 295 17.84 -36.05 -11.98
N SER A 296 18.44 -34.89 -11.69
CA SER A 296 19.89 -34.76 -11.44
C SER A 296 20.81 -35.22 -12.58
N LEU A 297 20.37 -35.08 -13.84
CA LEU A 297 21.12 -35.49 -15.03
C LEU A 297 21.83 -34.33 -15.75
N ALA A 298 21.71 -33.10 -15.23
CA ALA A 298 22.13 -31.86 -15.90
C ALA A 298 21.48 -31.70 -17.29
N ILE A 299 20.17 -31.96 -17.34
CA ILE A 299 19.30 -31.64 -18.47
C ILE A 299 19.05 -30.12 -18.47
N SER A 300 19.14 -29.50 -19.63
CA SER A 300 18.90 -28.08 -19.87
C SER A 300 17.61 -27.80 -20.64
N ASP A 301 17.17 -28.76 -21.44
CA ASP A 301 16.00 -28.68 -22.31
C ASP A 301 15.22 -30.01 -22.22
N LEU A 302 13.90 -29.93 -21.99
CA LEU A 302 13.00 -31.09 -21.89
C LEU A 302 12.14 -31.30 -23.14
N THR A 303 12.36 -30.54 -24.22
CA THR A 303 11.69 -30.71 -25.51
C THR A 303 11.68 -32.20 -25.90
N GLY A 304 10.50 -32.69 -26.26
CA GLY A 304 10.20 -34.10 -26.48
C GLY A 304 9.40 -34.75 -25.35
N ILE A 305 9.26 -34.12 -24.17
CA ILE A 305 8.40 -34.62 -23.09
C ILE A 305 6.90 -34.55 -23.45
N GLU A 306 6.53 -33.64 -24.34
CA GLU A 306 5.16 -33.36 -24.78
C GLU A 306 4.57 -34.54 -25.58
N ALA A 307 5.43 -35.33 -26.23
CA ALA A 307 5.04 -36.55 -26.96
C ALA A 307 4.57 -37.69 -26.04
N PHE A 308 4.81 -37.60 -24.73
CA PHE A 308 4.39 -38.59 -23.74
C PHE A 308 3.00 -38.26 -23.17
N THR A 309 1.98 -38.21 -24.02
CA THR A 309 0.65 -37.71 -23.66
C THR A 309 -0.05 -38.51 -22.54
N ALA A 310 0.30 -39.79 -22.38
CA ALA A 310 -0.21 -40.66 -21.31
C ALA A 310 0.63 -40.64 -20.01
N LEU A 311 1.64 -39.77 -19.90
CA LEU A 311 2.57 -39.71 -18.77
C LEU A 311 1.85 -39.37 -17.47
N THR A 312 1.88 -40.28 -16.49
CA THR A 312 1.17 -40.07 -15.21
C THR A 312 2.01 -39.37 -14.15
N LYS A 313 3.35 -39.44 -14.22
CA LYS A 313 4.28 -38.80 -13.25
C LYS A 313 5.59 -38.34 -13.90
N LEU A 314 6.04 -37.14 -13.56
CA LEU A 314 7.30 -36.55 -14.03
C LEU A 314 8.16 -36.07 -12.86
N TYR A 315 9.39 -36.60 -12.79
CA TYR A 315 10.44 -36.15 -11.89
C TYR A 315 11.61 -35.62 -12.72
N CYS A 316 11.78 -34.31 -12.75
CA CYS A 316 12.82 -33.61 -13.54
C CYS A 316 13.65 -32.64 -12.68
N TYR A 317 13.61 -32.80 -11.37
CA TYR A 317 14.25 -31.93 -10.38
C TYR A 317 15.79 -31.96 -10.39
N SER A 318 16.40 -30.90 -9.85
CA SER A 318 17.85 -30.69 -9.73
C SER A 318 18.59 -30.75 -11.07
N ASN A 319 18.05 -30.06 -12.07
CA ASN A 319 18.58 -29.97 -13.44
C ASN A 319 18.92 -28.50 -13.76
N GLN A 320 18.92 -28.11 -15.04
CA GLN A 320 19.23 -26.75 -15.53
C GLN A 320 18.11 -26.23 -16.44
N ILE A 321 16.90 -26.74 -16.25
CA ILE A 321 15.74 -26.47 -17.11
C ILE A 321 15.25 -25.02 -16.87
N THR A 322 15.16 -24.23 -17.95
CA THR A 322 14.69 -22.83 -17.92
C THR A 322 13.24 -22.68 -18.40
N ASN A 323 12.76 -23.57 -19.27
CA ASN A 323 11.38 -23.66 -19.72
C ASN A 323 10.90 -25.11 -19.62
N LEU A 324 9.64 -25.32 -19.23
CA LEU A 324 9.02 -26.64 -19.10
C LEU A 324 7.60 -26.59 -19.64
N ASP A 325 7.40 -27.14 -20.83
CA ASP A 325 6.07 -27.44 -21.35
C ASP A 325 5.63 -28.83 -20.85
N VAL A 326 4.43 -28.89 -20.28
CA VAL A 326 3.73 -30.12 -19.89
C VAL A 326 2.27 -30.12 -20.36
N SER A 327 1.91 -29.20 -21.25
CA SER A 327 0.54 -28.99 -21.75
C SER A 327 -0.06 -30.22 -22.43
N SER A 328 0.76 -30.99 -23.13
CA SER A 328 0.35 -32.24 -23.79
C SER A 328 0.33 -33.45 -22.84
N ASN A 329 0.91 -33.34 -21.64
CA ASN A 329 0.91 -34.40 -20.62
C ASN A 329 -0.35 -34.32 -19.75
N VAL A 330 -1.54 -34.33 -20.36
CA VAL A 330 -2.82 -34.08 -19.66
C VAL A 330 -3.10 -35.06 -18.51
N ALA A 331 -2.60 -36.30 -18.59
CA ALA A 331 -2.76 -37.33 -17.56
C ALA A 331 -1.82 -37.19 -16.33
N LEU A 332 -1.12 -36.05 -16.18
CA LEU A 332 -0.04 -35.87 -15.20
C LEU A 332 -0.56 -35.63 -13.77
N THR A 333 -0.61 -36.70 -12.97
CA THR A 333 -1.02 -36.66 -11.55
C THR A 333 0.05 -36.17 -10.57
N TYR A 334 1.31 -36.07 -11.00
CA TYR A 334 2.45 -35.79 -10.11
C TYR A 334 3.59 -35.11 -10.87
N LEU A 335 3.94 -33.88 -10.48
CA LEU A 335 5.05 -33.11 -11.04
C LEU A 335 6.06 -32.71 -9.96
N ALA A 336 7.34 -33.06 -10.16
CA ALA A 336 8.47 -32.64 -9.33
C ALA A 336 9.60 -32.05 -10.19
N CYS A 337 9.58 -30.73 -10.34
CA CYS A 337 10.49 -29.92 -11.15
C CYS A 337 11.38 -28.97 -10.32
N TYR A 338 11.47 -29.18 -9.01
CA TYR A 338 12.24 -28.34 -8.08
C TYR A 338 13.75 -28.28 -8.37
N GLY A 339 14.43 -27.21 -7.96
CA GLY A 339 15.87 -27.05 -8.16
C GLY A 339 16.24 -26.93 -9.64
N ASN A 340 15.57 -26.00 -10.34
CA ASN A 340 15.78 -25.70 -11.75
C ASN A 340 15.93 -24.17 -11.92
N GLN A 341 15.71 -23.65 -13.13
CA GLN A 341 15.80 -22.22 -13.46
C GLN A 341 14.50 -21.73 -14.11
N LEU A 342 13.37 -22.33 -13.75
CA LEU A 342 12.05 -21.95 -14.26
C LEU A 342 11.67 -20.56 -13.75
N THR A 343 11.36 -19.63 -14.66
CA THR A 343 10.78 -18.31 -14.34
C THR A 343 9.25 -18.31 -14.45
N SER A 344 8.68 -19.27 -15.19
CA SER A 344 7.25 -19.53 -15.29
C SER A 344 7.00 -21.04 -15.46
N LEU A 345 5.74 -21.44 -15.31
CA LEU A 345 5.25 -22.79 -15.55
C LEU A 345 3.77 -22.68 -15.91
N ASN A 346 3.29 -23.47 -16.87
CA ASN A 346 1.87 -23.52 -17.24
C ASN A 346 1.31 -24.91 -16.91
N LEU A 347 0.22 -24.96 -16.12
CA LEU A 347 -0.41 -26.19 -15.63
C LEU A 347 -1.91 -26.27 -15.96
N SER A 348 -2.44 -25.36 -16.79
CA SER A 348 -3.87 -25.27 -17.07
C SER A 348 -4.46 -26.53 -17.74
N ALA A 349 -3.64 -27.28 -18.49
CA ALA A 349 -4.01 -28.54 -19.12
C ALA A 349 -3.78 -29.78 -18.24
N ASN A 350 -3.21 -29.63 -17.04
CA ASN A 350 -2.90 -30.73 -16.12
C ASN A 350 -3.92 -30.76 -14.97
N THR A 351 -5.21 -30.90 -15.30
CA THR A 351 -6.33 -30.87 -14.34
C THR A 351 -6.18 -31.90 -13.22
N ASP A 352 -5.70 -33.10 -13.58
CA ASP A 352 -5.60 -34.29 -12.72
C ASP A 352 -4.43 -34.22 -11.71
N LEU A 353 -3.79 -33.05 -11.53
CA LEU A 353 -2.53 -32.87 -10.80
C LEU A 353 -2.71 -32.84 -9.27
N ILE A 354 -2.53 -34.00 -8.63
CA ILE A 354 -2.67 -34.20 -7.18
C ILE A 354 -1.44 -33.71 -6.39
N TYR A 355 -0.24 -33.73 -6.99
CA TYR A 355 1.01 -33.33 -6.35
C TYR A 355 1.87 -32.43 -7.24
N LEU A 356 2.27 -31.27 -6.71
CA LEU A 356 3.11 -30.30 -7.39
C LEU A 356 4.27 -29.84 -6.48
N ASN A 357 5.51 -29.95 -6.98
CA ASN A 357 6.70 -29.47 -6.28
C ASN A 357 7.70 -28.79 -7.23
N TYR A 358 7.74 -27.45 -7.15
CA TYR A 358 8.62 -26.56 -7.91
C TYR A 358 9.51 -25.69 -7.03
N ASN A 359 9.85 -26.15 -5.81
CA ASN A 359 10.78 -25.46 -4.92
C ASN A 359 12.08 -25.04 -5.64
N ASP A 360 12.80 -24.04 -5.14
CA ASP A 360 14.15 -23.69 -5.63
C ASP A 360 14.14 -23.38 -7.15
N ASN A 361 13.30 -22.43 -7.54
CA ASN A 361 13.16 -21.92 -8.91
C ASN A 361 13.08 -20.36 -8.87
N GLN A 362 12.64 -19.72 -9.95
CA GLN A 362 12.56 -18.27 -10.10
C GLN A 362 11.14 -17.80 -10.44
N ILE A 363 10.12 -18.60 -10.10
CA ILE A 363 8.72 -18.33 -10.43
C ILE A 363 8.17 -17.21 -9.52
N ASN A 364 7.56 -16.19 -10.13
CA ASN A 364 7.01 -15.01 -9.43
C ASN A 364 5.47 -15.08 -9.24
N SER A 365 4.80 -15.91 -10.01
CA SER A 365 3.36 -16.19 -9.94
C SER A 365 3.07 -17.53 -10.63
N LEU A 366 1.98 -18.20 -10.23
CA LEU A 366 1.51 -19.42 -10.88
C LEU A 366 -0.01 -19.48 -10.77
N ASP A 367 -0.69 -19.67 -11.90
CA ASP A 367 -2.12 -20.02 -11.91
C ASP A 367 -2.29 -21.50 -11.55
N LEU A 368 -3.12 -21.76 -10.54
CA LEU A 368 -3.49 -23.09 -10.06
C LEU A 368 -5.01 -23.32 -10.08
N SER A 369 -5.78 -22.40 -10.68
CA SER A 369 -7.26 -22.41 -10.70
C SER A 369 -7.85 -23.70 -11.29
N ASN A 370 -7.21 -24.24 -12.33
CA ASN A 370 -7.63 -25.46 -13.00
C ASN A 370 -7.17 -26.76 -12.31
N ASN A 371 -6.28 -26.68 -11.31
CA ASN A 371 -5.72 -27.85 -10.61
C ASN A 371 -6.52 -28.13 -9.33
N THR A 372 -7.84 -28.35 -9.45
CA THR A 372 -8.76 -28.45 -8.31
C THR A 372 -8.50 -29.66 -7.40
N ASP A 373 -7.95 -30.74 -7.96
CA ASP A 373 -7.60 -31.99 -7.27
C ASP A 373 -6.24 -31.93 -6.53
N LEU A 374 -5.58 -30.77 -6.49
CA LEU A 374 -4.26 -30.58 -5.89
C LEU A 374 -4.26 -30.76 -4.36
N GLU A 375 -3.85 -31.93 -3.89
CA GLU A 375 -3.67 -32.26 -2.47
C GLU A 375 -2.37 -31.67 -1.88
N TYR A 376 -1.28 -31.59 -2.66
CA TYR A 376 0.07 -31.27 -2.17
C TYR A 376 0.76 -30.18 -3.01
N LEU A 377 1.02 -29.02 -2.40
CA LEU A 377 1.74 -27.90 -3.03
C LEU A 377 3.04 -27.57 -2.31
N PHE A 378 4.16 -27.59 -3.06
CA PHE A 378 5.47 -27.15 -2.62
C PHE A 378 6.06 -26.12 -3.61
N CYS A 379 6.14 -24.87 -3.17
CA CYS A 379 6.57 -23.70 -3.95
C CYS A 379 7.62 -22.85 -3.21
N ASN A 380 8.43 -23.49 -2.36
CA ASN A 380 9.43 -22.84 -1.51
C ASN A 380 10.56 -22.20 -2.34
N ASN A 381 11.24 -21.18 -1.79
CA ASN A 381 12.44 -20.56 -2.39
C ASN A 381 12.22 -20.17 -3.86
N ASN A 382 11.25 -19.27 -4.06
CA ASN A 382 10.83 -18.71 -5.35
C ASN A 382 10.64 -17.18 -5.17
N GLN A 383 9.97 -16.51 -6.09
CA GLN A 383 9.77 -15.05 -6.08
C GLN A 383 8.28 -14.66 -5.88
N ILE A 384 7.48 -15.56 -5.31
CA ILE A 384 6.01 -15.44 -5.30
C ILE A 384 5.56 -14.30 -4.39
N SER A 385 4.90 -13.29 -4.95
CA SER A 385 4.35 -12.13 -4.23
C SER A 385 2.84 -12.26 -3.93
N ASN A 386 2.12 -13.03 -4.74
CA ASN A 386 0.71 -13.40 -4.54
C ASN A 386 0.50 -14.88 -4.87
N LEU A 387 -0.34 -15.57 -4.11
CA LEU A 387 -0.66 -16.99 -4.29
C LEU A 387 -2.16 -17.21 -3.99
N ASP A 388 -2.96 -17.31 -5.04
CA ASP A 388 -4.37 -17.69 -4.95
C ASP A 388 -4.48 -19.22 -4.84
N LEU A 389 -5.24 -19.69 -3.84
CA LEU A 389 -5.51 -21.10 -3.56
C LEU A 389 -7.02 -21.38 -3.42
N SER A 390 -7.87 -20.42 -3.81
CA SER A 390 -9.33 -20.47 -3.61
C SER A 390 -10.00 -21.65 -4.32
N ALA A 391 -9.49 -22.06 -5.48
CA ALA A 391 -9.96 -23.23 -6.22
C ALA A 391 -9.44 -24.57 -5.65
N ASN A 392 -8.28 -24.58 -5.00
CA ASN A 392 -7.58 -25.79 -4.55
C ASN A 392 -8.13 -26.30 -3.20
N THR A 393 -9.44 -26.52 -3.13
CA THR A 393 -10.15 -26.93 -1.90
C THR A 393 -9.72 -28.32 -1.39
N ALA A 394 -9.12 -29.16 -2.25
CA ALA A 394 -8.54 -30.46 -1.90
C ALA A 394 -7.20 -30.36 -1.13
N LEU A 395 -6.60 -29.18 -1.04
CA LEU A 395 -5.23 -29.00 -0.55
C LEU A 395 -5.06 -29.42 0.93
N VAL A 396 -4.39 -30.55 1.15
CA VAL A 396 -4.10 -31.09 2.48
C VAL A 396 -2.74 -30.64 3.02
N LYS A 397 -1.79 -30.24 2.16
CA LYS A 397 -0.49 -29.71 2.58
C LYS A 397 0.03 -28.59 1.66
N LEU A 398 0.47 -27.50 2.30
CA LEU A 398 1.05 -26.31 1.67
C LEU A 398 2.44 -26.02 2.22
N SER A 399 3.41 -25.79 1.34
CA SER A 399 4.73 -25.27 1.68
C SER A 399 5.14 -24.17 0.70
N CYS A 400 5.14 -22.93 1.16
CA CYS A 400 5.45 -21.71 0.41
C CYS A 400 6.57 -20.87 1.08
N THR A 401 7.46 -21.50 1.85
CA THR A 401 8.51 -20.78 2.61
C THR A 401 9.55 -20.15 1.71
N THR A 402 10.08 -18.99 2.10
CA THR A 402 11.09 -18.23 1.34
C THR A 402 10.51 -17.71 0.03
N ASN A 403 9.55 -16.80 0.15
CA ASN A 403 8.88 -16.08 -0.94
C ASN A 403 8.66 -14.62 -0.52
N GLN A 404 7.81 -13.89 -1.25
CA GLN A 404 7.55 -12.46 -1.06
C GLN A 404 6.10 -12.16 -0.65
N LEU A 405 5.36 -13.17 -0.14
CA LEU A 405 3.93 -13.06 0.20
C LEU A 405 3.71 -12.04 1.32
N THR A 406 2.86 -11.04 1.09
CA THR A 406 2.43 -10.03 2.08
C THR A 406 1.10 -10.38 2.76
N SER A 407 0.31 -11.23 2.10
CA SER A 407 -0.92 -11.87 2.61
C SER A 407 -1.01 -13.30 2.07
N LEU A 408 -1.87 -14.12 2.68
CA LEU A 408 -2.18 -15.48 2.26
C LEU A 408 -3.59 -15.83 2.77
N ASP A 409 -4.55 -16.00 1.86
CA ASP A 409 -5.90 -16.49 2.19
C ASP A 409 -5.90 -18.02 2.13
N LEU A 410 -6.40 -18.66 3.19
CA LEU A 410 -6.55 -20.12 3.30
C LEU A 410 -7.99 -20.54 3.62
N SER A 411 -8.95 -19.62 3.55
CA SER A 411 -10.35 -19.82 3.97
C SER A 411 -11.06 -20.96 3.21
N ALA A 412 -10.67 -21.20 1.95
CA ALA A 412 -11.17 -22.30 1.14
C ALA A 412 -10.52 -23.66 1.50
N ASN A 413 -9.27 -23.67 1.96
CA ASN A 413 -8.43 -24.86 2.10
C ASN A 413 -8.65 -25.56 3.46
N THR A 414 -9.92 -25.88 3.76
CA THR A 414 -10.35 -26.44 5.05
C THR A 414 -9.76 -27.83 5.38
N ALA A 415 -9.27 -28.56 4.37
CA ALA A 415 -8.62 -29.87 4.52
C ALA A 415 -7.14 -29.80 4.93
N LEU A 416 -6.55 -28.61 4.99
CA LEU A 416 -5.12 -28.38 5.23
C LEU A 416 -4.70 -28.86 6.64
N TYR A 417 -3.78 -29.83 6.73
CA TYR A 417 -3.26 -30.36 7.99
C TYR A 417 -1.80 -29.96 8.29
N ASP A 418 -1.04 -29.52 7.28
CA ASP A 418 0.40 -29.24 7.37
C ASP A 418 0.73 -28.00 6.54
N LEU A 419 0.94 -26.86 7.22
CA LEU A 419 1.18 -25.54 6.63
C LEU A 419 2.59 -25.04 6.94
N ASN A 420 3.34 -24.63 5.90
CA ASN A 420 4.57 -23.86 6.05
C ASN A 420 4.58 -22.61 5.15
N CYS A 421 4.39 -21.44 5.75
CA CYS A 421 4.46 -20.11 5.14
C CYS A 421 5.60 -19.24 5.72
N SER A 422 6.61 -19.87 6.33
CA SER A 422 7.76 -19.20 6.95
C SER A 422 8.57 -18.35 5.93
N VAL A 423 9.42 -17.43 6.40
CA VAL A 423 10.32 -16.61 5.55
C VAL A 423 9.54 -15.91 4.42
N ASN A 424 8.60 -15.06 4.82
CA ASN A 424 7.76 -14.25 3.93
C ASN A 424 7.59 -12.84 4.53
N GLN A 425 6.61 -12.06 4.04
CA GLN A 425 6.30 -10.71 4.51
C GLN A 425 4.88 -10.60 5.10
N LEU A 426 4.31 -11.72 5.57
CA LEU A 426 2.94 -11.79 6.08
C LEU A 426 2.78 -10.89 7.32
N THR A 427 1.83 -9.96 7.28
CA THR A 427 1.49 -9.06 8.41
C THR A 427 0.40 -9.60 9.33
N SER A 428 -0.36 -10.58 8.83
CA SER A 428 -1.44 -11.30 9.52
C SER A 428 -1.61 -12.68 8.89
N LEU A 429 -2.24 -13.60 9.62
CA LEU A 429 -2.54 -14.95 9.16
C LEU A 429 -3.81 -15.45 9.86
N ASP A 430 -4.93 -15.53 9.14
CA ASP A 430 -6.18 -16.12 9.63
C ASP A 430 -6.17 -17.63 9.31
N LEU A 431 -6.40 -18.45 10.33
CA LEU A 431 -6.48 -19.91 10.23
C LEU A 431 -7.81 -20.45 10.77
N THR A 432 -8.81 -19.60 11.02
CA THR A 432 -10.07 -20.00 11.68
C THR A 432 -10.86 -21.06 10.91
N ALA A 433 -10.72 -21.12 9.58
CA ALA A 433 -11.31 -22.16 8.74
C ALA A 433 -10.52 -23.49 8.76
N ASN A 434 -9.21 -23.45 9.01
CA ASN A 434 -8.27 -24.56 8.81
C ASN A 434 -8.13 -25.43 10.08
N THR A 435 -9.27 -25.91 10.59
CA THR A 435 -9.34 -26.67 11.86
C THR A 435 -8.63 -28.05 11.80
N ALA A 436 -8.25 -28.53 10.61
CA ALA A 436 -7.51 -29.77 10.41
C ALA A 436 -5.99 -29.64 10.68
N LEU A 437 -5.45 -28.42 10.83
CA LEU A 437 -4.01 -28.17 11.01
C LEU A 437 -3.44 -28.88 12.24
N THR A 438 -2.52 -29.82 12.00
CA THR A 438 -1.65 -30.41 13.03
C THR A 438 -0.26 -29.77 13.05
N LYS A 439 0.15 -29.05 11.98
CA LYS A 439 1.44 -28.34 11.93
C LYS A 439 1.33 -26.96 11.29
N ILE A 440 1.93 -25.98 11.94
CA ILE A 440 2.01 -24.60 11.48
C ILE A 440 3.47 -24.13 11.60
N TYR A 441 4.05 -23.74 10.47
CA TYR A 441 5.35 -23.07 10.39
C TYR A 441 5.14 -21.72 9.70
N CYS A 442 5.21 -20.63 10.45
CA CYS A 442 4.97 -19.25 10.00
C CYS A 442 6.08 -18.28 10.47
N GLY A 443 7.22 -18.83 10.92
CA GLY A 443 8.32 -18.04 11.45
C GLY A 443 9.02 -17.17 10.39
N VAL A 444 9.75 -16.13 10.78
CA VAL A 444 10.39 -15.16 9.87
C VAL A 444 9.34 -14.48 8.98
N ASN A 445 8.46 -13.70 9.60
CA ASN A 445 7.39 -12.93 8.97
C ASN A 445 7.19 -11.60 9.74
N GLN A 446 6.10 -10.88 9.47
CA GLN A 446 5.74 -9.61 10.11
C GLN A 446 4.42 -9.71 10.90
N ILE A 447 4.04 -10.92 11.33
CA ILE A 447 2.74 -11.17 11.97
C ILE A 447 2.71 -10.52 13.34
N THR A 448 1.70 -9.69 13.59
CA THR A 448 1.55 -8.90 14.83
C THR A 448 0.69 -9.56 15.91
N SER A 449 -0.18 -10.50 15.51
CA SER A 449 -0.99 -11.35 16.40
C SER A 449 -1.32 -12.67 15.71
N LEU A 450 -1.34 -13.77 16.48
CA LEU A 450 -1.71 -15.10 15.97
C LEU A 450 -2.64 -15.81 16.97
N ASP A 451 -3.77 -16.30 16.48
CA ASP A 451 -4.71 -17.14 17.25
C ASP A 451 -4.87 -18.49 16.55
N VAL A 452 -4.56 -19.57 17.27
CA VAL A 452 -4.71 -20.96 16.83
C VAL A 452 -5.53 -21.79 17.82
N SER A 453 -6.42 -21.13 18.59
CA SER A 453 -7.36 -21.79 19.51
C SER A 453 -8.37 -22.70 18.80
N ALA A 454 -8.63 -22.47 17.50
CA ALA A 454 -9.44 -23.34 16.65
C ALA A 454 -8.74 -24.67 16.29
N GLN A 455 -7.41 -24.72 16.33
CA GLN A 455 -6.61 -25.88 15.93
C GLN A 455 -6.48 -26.90 17.07
N THR A 456 -7.61 -27.54 17.39
CA THR A 456 -7.73 -28.59 18.41
C THR A 456 -6.91 -29.88 18.12
N LEU A 457 -6.20 -29.94 16.98
CA LEU A 457 -5.33 -31.04 16.58
C LEU A 457 -3.84 -30.65 16.48
N LEU A 458 -3.45 -29.43 16.90
CA LEU A 458 -2.10 -28.90 16.71
C LEU A 458 -1.03 -29.70 17.48
N GLU A 459 -0.10 -30.32 16.75
CA GLU A 459 1.07 -31.06 17.24
C GLU A 459 2.35 -30.20 17.23
N HIS A 460 2.44 -29.24 16.29
CA HIS A 460 3.65 -28.44 16.04
C HIS A 460 3.32 -26.99 15.69
N LEU A 461 3.90 -26.04 16.41
CA LEU A 461 3.83 -24.61 16.11
C LEU A 461 5.22 -23.98 16.09
N PHE A 462 5.55 -23.30 14.99
CA PHE A 462 6.76 -22.49 14.82
C PHE A 462 6.33 -21.11 14.29
N CYS A 463 6.42 -20.09 15.13
CA CYS A 463 6.00 -18.70 14.91
C CYS A 463 7.08 -17.71 15.40
N ASP A 464 8.33 -18.16 15.41
CA ASP A 464 9.50 -17.37 15.78
C ASP A 464 9.83 -16.26 14.76
N ASN A 465 10.67 -15.29 15.15
CA ASN A 465 11.12 -14.20 14.26
C ASN A 465 9.93 -13.46 13.60
N ASN A 466 8.98 -12.99 14.41
CA ASN A 466 7.81 -12.23 13.98
C ASN A 466 7.68 -10.94 14.82
N GLN A 467 6.56 -10.22 14.68
CA GLN A 467 6.25 -9.01 15.44
C GLN A 467 5.12 -9.26 16.46
N LEU A 468 5.00 -10.50 16.96
CA LEU A 468 3.86 -10.90 17.78
C LEU A 468 3.80 -10.09 19.08
N THR A 469 2.68 -9.41 19.29
CA THR A 469 2.32 -8.77 20.57
C THR A 469 1.43 -9.69 21.41
N SER A 470 0.70 -10.59 20.75
CA SER A 470 -0.20 -11.57 21.36
C SER A 470 -0.16 -12.89 20.59
N LEU A 471 -0.16 -14.00 21.33
CA LEU A 471 -0.21 -15.35 20.79
C LEU A 471 -1.21 -16.19 21.60
N ASN A 472 -2.27 -16.68 20.96
CA ASN A 472 -3.24 -17.57 21.61
C ASN A 472 -3.10 -19.00 21.07
N ILE A 473 -2.65 -19.91 21.94
CA ILE A 473 -2.54 -21.35 21.66
C ILE A 473 -3.44 -22.20 22.58
N ALA A 474 -4.38 -21.60 23.31
CA ALA A 474 -5.32 -22.31 24.18
C ALA A 474 -6.40 -23.05 23.35
N ASN A 475 -6.01 -24.19 22.79
CA ASN A 475 -6.76 -24.99 21.82
C ASN A 475 -7.29 -26.30 22.40
N THR A 476 -7.27 -26.46 23.72
CA THR A 476 -7.57 -27.69 24.47
C THR A 476 -6.66 -28.89 24.20
N ASN A 477 -5.60 -28.71 23.40
CA ASN A 477 -4.71 -29.76 22.91
C ASN A 477 -3.24 -29.59 23.35
N ASN A 478 -2.91 -28.57 24.17
CA ASN A 478 -1.52 -28.25 24.55
C ASN A 478 -0.73 -29.46 25.07
N ALA A 479 -1.36 -30.35 25.83
CA ALA A 479 -0.73 -31.55 26.38
C ALA A 479 -0.20 -32.55 25.32
N ASN A 480 -0.69 -32.47 24.08
CA ASN A 480 -0.27 -33.29 22.94
C ASN A 480 0.67 -32.55 21.97
N MET A 481 0.86 -31.23 22.12
CA MET A 481 1.68 -30.43 21.23
C MET A 481 3.18 -30.68 21.54
N LEU A 482 3.84 -31.34 20.58
CA LEU A 482 5.20 -31.89 20.71
C LEU A 482 6.30 -30.83 20.63
N ASN A 483 6.10 -29.77 19.83
CA ASN A 483 7.02 -28.65 19.69
C ASN A 483 6.24 -27.34 19.60
N MET A 484 6.67 -26.33 20.36
CA MET A 484 6.17 -24.96 20.32
C MET A 484 7.37 -24.01 20.33
N LEU A 485 7.48 -23.15 19.33
CA LEU A 485 8.53 -22.13 19.21
C LEU A 485 7.93 -20.78 18.81
N ALA A 486 8.14 -19.77 19.65
CA ALA A 486 7.68 -18.39 19.51
C ALA A 486 8.77 -17.36 19.88
N THR A 487 10.06 -17.76 19.80
CA THR A 487 11.24 -16.93 20.12
C THR A 487 11.51 -15.84 19.08
N TYR A 488 12.29 -14.82 19.41
CA TYR A 488 12.55 -13.65 18.56
C TYR A 488 11.27 -12.87 18.18
N ASN A 489 10.29 -12.82 19.09
CA ASN A 489 9.17 -11.89 19.09
C ASN A 489 9.35 -10.91 20.28
N PRO A 490 10.11 -9.81 20.11
CA PRO A 490 10.56 -9.00 21.25
C PRO A 490 9.42 -8.40 22.07
N ASP A 491 8.33 -8.01 21.41
CA ASP A 491 7.14 -7.38 22.00
C ASP A 491 6.13 -8.38 22.57
N LEU A 492 6.38 -9.69 22.44
CA LEU A 492 5.50 -10.74 22.96
C LEU A 492 5.65 -10.84 24.48
N THR A 493 4.63 -10.40 25.21
CA THR A 493 4.61 -10.43 26.68
C THR A 493 3.80 -11.59 27.26
N CYS A 494 2.83 -12.11 26.52
CA CYS A 494 1.94 -13.19 26.98
C CYS A 494 1.59 -14.18 25.87
N ILE A 495 1.64 -15.47 26.19
CA ILE A 495 1.23 -16.60 25.35
C ILE A 495 0.11 -17.35 26.08
N GLN A 496 -1.09 -17.40 25.48
CA GLN A 496 -2.26 -18.00 26.12
C GLN A 496 -2.29 -19.51 25.90
N VAL A 497 -2.40 -20.28 26.98
CA VAL A 497 -2.24 -21.75 27.01
C VAL A 497 -3.36 -22.43 27.79
N ASP A 498 -3.56 -23.74 27.57
CA ASP A 498 -4.52 -24.54 28.34
C ASP A 498 -4.02 -24.84 29.76
N ASP A 499 -2.70 -25.06 29.91
CA ASP A 499 -2.04 -25.44 31.16
C ASP A 499 -0.64 -24.79 31.23
N VAL A 500 -0.50 -23.78 32.09
CA VAL A 500 0.75 -23.06 32.33
C VAL A 500 1.83 -23.98 32.90
N ALA A 501 1.47 -24.91 33.80
CA ALA A 501 2.44 -25.80 34.43
C ALA A 501 2.97 -26.85 33.44
N TYR A 502 2.16 -27.29 32.47
CA TYR A 502 2.65 -28.06 31.34
C TYR A 502 3.58 -27.22 30.44
N SER A 503 3.17 -25.99 30.11
CA SER A 503 3.89 -25.12 29.17
C SER A 503 5.26 -24.69 29.69
N ASP A 504 5.38 -24.32 30.98
CA ASP A 504 6.66 -24.05 31.62
C ASP A 504 7.56 -25.30 31.67
N ALA A 505 6.99 -26.47 31.96
CA ALA A 505 7.76 -27.72 32.10
C ALA A 505 8.31 -28.24 30.76
N ASN A 506 7.60 -28.04 29.65
CA ASN A 506 7.95 -28.61 28.34
C ASN A 506 8.46 -27.58 27.33
N TRP A 507 8.03 -26.31 27.41
CA TRP A 507 8.33 -25.26 26.43
C TRP A 507 8.98 -24.01 27.04
N SER A 508 9.62 -24.10 28.21
CA SER A 508 10.31 -22.95 28.84
C SER A 508 11.43 -22.33 27.97
N ALA A 509 12.00 -23.09 27.04
CA ALA A 509 12.95 -22.60 26.03
C ALA A 509 12.31 -22.25 24.67
N GLY A 510 10.98 -22.40 24.53
CA GLY A 510 10.21 -22.19 23.31
C GLY A 510 9.65 -20.78 23.13
N LYS A 511 10.00 -19.83 24.00
CA LYS A 511 9.51 -18.44 24.00
C LYS A 511 10.63 -17.49 24.42
N ASP A 512 10.46 -16.19 24.16
CA ASP A 512 11.38 -15.17 24.64
C ASP A 512 11.34 -14.99 26.17
N ALA A 513 12.34 -14.27 26.68
CA ALA A 513 12.45 -13.94 28.11
C ALA A 513 11.42 -12.88 28.57
N THR A 514 10.85 -12.11 27.64
CA THR A 514 9.76 -11.14 27.85
C THR A 514 8.39 -11.83 27.94
N ALA A 515 8.19 -12.91 27.19
CA ALA A 515 6.93 -13.65 27.14
C ALA A 515 6.69 -14.50 28.39
N ASN A 516 5.44 -14.65 28.82
CA ASN A 516 5.02 -15.58 29.87
C ASN A 516 3.83 -16.44 29.41
N TYR A 517 3.73 -17.67 29.93
CA TYR A 517 2.55 -18.52 29.69
C TYR A 517 1.43 -18.15 30.67
N SER A 518 0.20 -17.98 30.18
CA SER A 518 -0.98 -17.70 31.01
C SER A 518 -2.20 -18.48 30.52
N ILE A 519 -3.11 -18.86 31.42
CA ILE A 519 -4.44 -19.36 31.04
C ILE A 519 -5.35 -18.26 30.47
N ASN A 520 -4.94 -16.99 30.58
CA ASN A 520 -5.64 -15.84 30.03
C ASN A 520 -4.65 -14.70 29.74
N CYS A 521 -4.47 -14.32 28.47
CA CYS A 521 -3.66 -13.16 28.06
C CYS A 521 -4.49 -11.91 27.76
N THR A 522 -5.83 -11.98 27.84
CA THR A 522 -6.67 -10.77 27.88
C THR A 522 -6.58 -10.05 29.24
N ALA A 523 -6.02 -10.73 30.25
CA ALA A 523 -5.54 -10.13 31.49
C ALA A 523 -4.23 -9.36 31.25
N CYS A 524 -4.33 -8.20 30.59
CA CYS A 524 -3.29 -7.16 30.61
C CYS A 524 -2.86 -6.93 32.07
N THR A 525 -1.57 -7.08 32.38
CA THR A 525 -1.01 -6.78 33.70
C THR A 525 -0.27 -5.45 33.67
N VAL A 526 -0.43 -4.67 34.74
CA VAL A 526 0.22 -3.36 34.86
C VAL A 526 1.70 -3.57 35.18
N ASN A 527 2.60 -3.00 34.37
CA ASN A 527 4.03 -3.03 34.63
C ASN A 527 4.37 -2.16 35.85
N ILE A 528 4.70 -2.80 36.98
CA ILE A 528 5.03 -2.11 38.23
C ILE A 528 6.44 -2.56 38.68
N PRO A 529 7.51 -1.84 38.28
CA PRO A 529 8.90 -2.27 38.50
C PRO A 529 9.40 -2.03 39.94
N ASP A 530 8.89 -1.03 40.65
CA ASP A 530 9.26 -0.79 42.04
C ASP A 530 8.57 -1.79 42.97
N ALA A 531 9.37 -2.61 43.65
CA ALA A 531 8.88 -3.68 44.52
C ALA A 531 8.06 -3.17 45.72
N ASN A 532 8.31 -1.96 46.22
CA ASN A 532 7.53 -1.36 47.31
C ASN A 532 6.18 -0.84 46.78
N PHE A 533 6.15 -0.27 45.57
CA PHE A 533 4.90 0.15 44.92
C PHE A 533 4.03 -1.05 44.53
N LYS A 534 4.62 -2.11 43.94
CA LYS A 534 3.90 -3.35 43.64
C LYS A 534 3.35 -4.02 44.90
N ALA A 535 4.15 -4.11 45.97
CA ALA A 535 3.68 -4.66 47.25
C ALA A 535 2.54 -3.84 47.87
N TYR A 536 2.53 -2.51 47.68
CA TYR A 536 1.42 -1.65 48.11
C TYR A 536 0.13 -1.93 47.31
N LEU A 537 0.21 -1.97 45.98
CA LEU A 537 -0.96 -2.16 45.12
C LEU A 537 -1.55 -3.57 45.29
N VAL A 538 -0.72 -4.61 45.19
CA VAL A 538 -1.13 -6.02 45.34
C VAL A 538 -1.68 -6.29 46.76
N GLY A 539 -1.17 -5.58 47.78
CA GLY A 539 -1.69 -5.64 49.16
C GLY A 539 -3.00 -4.88 49.40
N ASN A 540 -3.50 -4.11 48.43
CA ASN A 540 -4.72 -3.31 48.55
C ASN A 540 -5.91 -4.02 47.89
N ALA A 541 -6.74 -4.68 48.69
CA ALA A 541 -7.92 -5.44 48.23
C ALA A 541 -9.07 -4.60 47.63
N ALA A 542 -8.91 -3.28 47.50
CA ALA A 542 -9.78 -2.42 46.70
C ALA A 542 -9.22 -2.11 45.30
N ILE A 543 -7.95 -2.48 45.05
CA ILE A 543 -7.27 -2.42 43.75
C ILE A 543 -7.12 -3.86 43.23
N ASN A 544 -6.38 -4.72 43.95
CA ASN A 544 -6.33 -6.16 43.71
C ASN A 544 -7.66 -6.79 44.14
N THR A 545 -8.62 -6.81 43.23
CA THR A 545 -9.99 -7.33 43.44
C THR A 545 -10.06 -8.84 43.33
N ASN A 546 -9.17 -9.45 42.53
CA ASN A 546 -9.17 -10.90 42.30
C ASN A 546 -8.40 -11.67 43.41
N GLY A 547 -7.44 -11.02 44.07
CA GLY A 547 -6.64 -11.55 45.17
C GLY A 547 -5.36 -12.30 44.79
N ASP A 548 -4.85 -12.14 43.57
CA ASP A 548 -3.61 -12.76 43.07
C ASP A 548 -2.34 -11.92 43.39
N THR A 549 -1.23 -12.15 42.68
CA THR A 549 0.08 -11.53 42.93
C THR A 549 0.43 -10.37 41.99
N GLU A 550 -0.43 -10.05 41.04
CA GLU A 550 -0.30 -9.00 40.04
C GLU A 550 -1.41 -7.95 40.19
N ILE A 551 -1.40 -6.93 39.34
CA ILE A 551 -2.52 -6.01 39.14
C ILE A 551 -2.91 -6.06 37.67
N GLN A 552 -4.19 -6.26 37.35
CA GLN A 552 -4.63 -6.20 35.95
C GLN A 552 -5.02 -4.78 35.53
N CYS A 553 -4.90 -4.48 34.23
CA CYS A 553 -5.22 -3.19 33.66
C CYS A 553 -6.71 -2.84 33.81
N SER A 554 -7.60 -3.85 33.87
CA SER A 554 -9.01 -3.69 34.26
C SER A 554 -9.16 -3.20 35.69
N GLU A 555 -8.41 -3.79 36.64
CA GLU A 555 -8.44 -3.40 38.04
C GLU A 555 -7.92 -1.98 38.27
N ALA A 556 -6.86 -1.60 37.54
CA ALA A 556 -6.31 -0.25 37.59
C ALA A 556 -7.27 0.79 37.00
N SER A 557 -7.87 0.51 35.84
CA SER A 557 -8.76 1.45 35.15
C SER A 557 -10.15 1.59 35.81
N ASP A 558 -10.68 0.53 36.43
CA ASP A 558 -11.91 0.59 37.23
C ASP A 558 -11.71 1.33 38.59
N PHE A 559 -10.47 1.47 39.06
CA PHE A 559 -10.17 2.08 40.37
C PHE A 559 -10.25 3.62 40.34
N ASN A 560 -11.43 4.16 40.65
CA ASN A 560 -11.66 5.61 40.83
C ASN A 560 -11.23 6.19 42.20
N GLY A 561 -10.51 5.40 43.01
CA GLY A 561 -10.29 5.69 44.42
C GLY A 561 -9.09 6.62 44.72
N THR A 562 -8.42 6.33 45.84
CA THR A 562 -7.24 7.04 46.33
C THR A 562 -6.07 6.08 46.46
N ILE A 563 -4.95 6.38 45.82
CA ILE A 563 -3.67 5.71 46.05
C ILE A 563 -2.91 6.53 47.11
N ASN A 564 -2.52 5.87 48.20
CA ASN A 564 -1.64 6.44 49.22
C ASN A 564 -0.44 5.53 49.49
N CYS A 565 0.61 5.73 48.71
CA CYS A 565 1.88 5.02 48.77
C CYS A 565 2.98 5.87 49.46
N ASN A 566 2.60 6.76 50.39
CA ASN A 566 3.53 7.65 51.07
C ASN A 566 4.56 6.90 51.93
N SER A 567 5.80 7.41 51.98
CA SER A 567 6.85 6.95 52.91
C SER A 567 7.22 5.45 52.82
N LEU A 568 7.07 4.85 51.64
CA LEU A 568 7.38 3.44 51.38
C LEU A 568 8.79 3.21 50.79
N ALA A 569 9.58 4.27 50.63
CA ALA A 569 10.86 4.27 49.91
C ALA A 569 10.72 3.77 48.45
N ILE A 570 9.62 4.19 47.80
CA ILE A 570 9.41 4.02 46.36
C ILE A 570 10.36 4.94 45.59
N SER A 571 10.93 4.43 44.52
CA SER A 571 11.87 5.11 43.62
C SER A 571 11.31 5.35 42.22
N ASP A 572 10.39 4.49 41.78
CA ASP A 572 9.73 4.52 40.48
C ASP A 572 8.22 4.28 40.67
N LEU A 573 7.38 5.04 39.96
CA LEU A 573 5.91 4.93 39.98
C LEU A 573 5.31 4.46 38.66
N THR A 574 6.13 3.96 37.72
CA THR A 574 5.67 3.29 36.51
C THR A 574 4.59 2.25 36.85
N GLY A 575 3.51 2.25 36.08
CA GLY A 575 2.25 1.57 36.35
C GLY A 575 1.15 2.47 36.92
N ILE A 576 1.47 3.67 37.42
CA ILE A 576 0.45 4.65 37.88
C ILE A 576 -0.43 5.16 36.74
N GLU A 577 0.11 5.22 35.52
CA GLU A 577 -0.54 5.66 34.30
C GLU A 577 -1.72 4.75 33.87
N ALA A 578 -1.78 3.51 34.34
CA ALA A 578 -2.91 2.61 34.11
C ALA A 578 -4.17 3.00 34.92
N PHE A 579 -4.03 3.80 35.98
CA PHE A 579 -5.10 4.21 36.87
C PHE A 579 -5.80 5.48 36.35
N THR A 580 -6.39 5.41 35.17
CA THR A 580 -6.97 6.57 34.45
C THR A 580 -8.11 7.26 35.21
N ALA A 581 -8.86 6.51 36.03
CA ALA A 581 -9.93 7.02 36.89
C ALA A 581 -9.46 7.60 38.25
N LEU A 582 -8.16 7.56 38.56
CA LEU A 582 -7.62 7.89 39.88
C LEU A 582 -7.94 9.33 40.31
N THR A 583 -8.70 9.49 41.39
CA THR A 583 -9.10 10.83 41.85
C THR A 583 -8.08 11.49 42.78
N LYS A 584 -7.24 10.73 43.49
CA LYS A 584 -6.23 11.26 44.44
C LYS A 584 -4.96 10.40 44.52
N LEU A 585 -3.79 11.05 44.52
CA LEU A 585 -2.47 10.43 44.65
C LEU A 585 -1.66 11.07 45.78
N TYR A 586 -1.28 10.25 46.76
CA TYR A 586 -0.39 10.61 47.86
C TYR A 586 0.88 9.74 47.78
N CYS A 587 1.97 10.32 47.27
CA CYS A 587 3.25 9.63 47.02
C CYS A 587 4.46 10.33 47.71
N TYR A 588 4.19 11.13 48.73
CA TYR A 588 5.16 11.96 49.43
C TYR A 588 6.17 11.18 50.30
N SER A 589 7.31 11.82 50.57
CA SER A 589 8.42 11.30 51.40
C SER A 589 8.99 9.97 50.89
N ASN A 590 9.21 9.90 49.58
CA ASN A 590 9.75 8.74 48.86
C ASN A 590 11.11 9.13 48.22
N GLN A 591 11.55 8.41 47.18
CA GLN A 591 12.82 8.64 46.49
C GLN A 591 12.63 8.99 45.00
N ILE A 592 11.41 9.37 44.61
CA ILE A 592 10.96 9.53 43.23
C ILE A 592 11.71 10.69 42.54
N THR A 593 12.35 10.42 41.40
CA THR A 593 13.08 11.41 40.59
C THR A 593 12.31 11.90 39.37
N ASN A 594 11.40 11.09 38.84
CA ASN A 594 10.48 11.42 37.75
C ASN A 594 9.06 10.98 38.13
N LEU A 595 8.05 11.77 37.76
CA LEU A 595 6.65 11.48 38.02
C LEU A 595 5.81 11.87 36.81
N ASP A 596 5.34 10.86 36.07
CA ASP A 596 4.29 11.03 35.08
C ASP A 596 2.93 10.77 35.73
N VAL A 597 1.97 11.66 35.46
CA VAL A 597 0.56 11.56 35.86
C VAL A 597 -0.38 11.96 34.71
N SER A 598 0.14 12.03 33.48
CA SER A 598 -0.58 12.54 32.30
C SER A 598 -1.84 11.72 31.95
N SER A 599 -1.79 10.40 32.14
CA SER A 599 -2.94 9.50 31.97
C SER A 599 -3.96 9.58 33.13
N ASN A 600 -3.59 10.13 34.29
CA ASN A 600 -4.47 10.26 35.46
C ASN A 600 -5.32 11.55 35.35
N VAL A 601 -6.09 11.68 34.26
CA VAL A 601 -6.83 12.91 33.93
C VAL A 601 -7.87 13.31 34.99
N ALA A 602 -8.40 12.36 35.75
CA ALA A 602 -9.38 12.59 36.83
C ALA A 602 -8.76 13.07 38.17
N LEU A 603 -7.47 13.41 38.21
CA LEU A 603 -6.72 13.65 39.44
C LEU A 603 -7.01 15.02 40.07
N THR A 604 -7.80 15.01 41.15
CA THR A 604 -8.21 16.21 41.90
C THR A 604 -7.25 16.61 43.04
N TYR A 605 -6.45 15.67 43.54
CA TYR A 605 -5.46 15.90 44.62
C TYR A 605 -4.14 15.19 44.30
N LEU A 606 -3.04 15.95 44.22
CA LEU A 606 -1.69 15.41 44.09
C LEU A 606 -0.80 15.88 45.26
N THR A 607 -0.18 14.94 45.98
CA THR A 607 0.88 15.26 46.95
C THR A 607 2.11 14.39 46.75
N CYS A 608 3.19 15.02 46.27
CA CYS A 608 4.48 14.41 45.93
C CYS A 608 5.65 15.07 46.68
N TYR A 609 5.37 15.76 47.79
CA TYR A 609 6.37 16.48 48.57
C TYR A 609 7.46 15.57 49.19
N GLY A 610 8.68 16.09 49.40
CA GLY A 610 9.78 15.33 49.97
C GLY A 610 10.23 14.19 49.05
N ASN A 611 10.53 14.52 47.80
CA ASN A 611 11.03 13.60 46.77
C ASN A 611 12.27 14.24 46.10
N GLN A 612 12.65 13.78 44.91
CA GLN A 612 13.81 14.25 44.16
C GLN A 612 13.41 14.78 42.76
N LEU A 613 12.18 15.28 42.61
CA LEU A 613 11.66 15.78 41.35
C LEU A 613 12.38 17.07 40.93
N THR A 614 12.92 17.10 39.72
CA THR A 614 13.50 18.31 39.08
C THR A 614 12.52 19.00 38.13
N SER A 615 11.50 18.27 37.67
CA SER A 615 10.36 18.74 36.88
C SER A 615 9.10 17.98 37.25
N LEU A 616 7.95 18.47 36.79
CA LEU A 616 6.64 17.83 36.88
C LEU A 616 5.78 18.36 35.72
N ASN A 617 4.96 17.52 35.10
CA ASN A 617 4.02 17.94 34.05
C ASN A 617 2.59 17.70 34.53
N LEU A 618 1.77 18.77 34.57
CA LEU A 618 0.37 18.74 35.03
C LEU A 618 -0.61 19.23 33.96
N SER A 619 -0.15 19.38 32.71
CA SER A 619 -0.93 19.97 31.60
C SER A 619 -2.19 19.18 31.23
N ALA A 620 -2.26 17.89 31.58
CA ALA A 620 -3.41 17.01 31.37
C ALA A 620 -4.32 16.85 32.60
N ASN A 621 -3.92 17.34 33.77
CA ASN A 621 -4.65 17.19 35.04
C ASN A 621 -5.47 18.46 35.32
N THR A 622 -6.42 18.80 34.43
CA THR A 622 -7.21 20.04 34.49
C THR A 622 -7.98 20.18 35.80
N ASP A 623 -8.48 19.07 36.34
CA ASP A 623 -9.40 19.00 37.47
C ASP A 623 -8.69 19.11 38.84
N LEU A 624 -7.43 19.54 38.85
CA LEU A 624 -6.53 19.52 40.02
C LEU A 624 -6.81 20.69 40.99
N ILE A 625 -7.52 20.40 42.08
CA ILE A 625 -7.93 21.37 43.12
C ILE A 625 -6.81 21.57 44.17
N TYR A 626 -5.98 20.57 44.42
CA TYR A 626 -4.94 20.60 45.47
C TYR A 626 -3.61 20.03 44.98
N LEU A 627 -2.56 20.83 45.08
CA LEU A 627 -1.19 20.47 44.68
C LEU A 627 -0.18 20.76 45.80
N ASN A 628 0.58 19.74 46.20
CA ASN A 628 1.68 19.88 47.16
C ASN A 628 2.94 19.11 46.73
N TYR A 629 3.95 19.86 46.28
CA TYR A 629 5.28 19.37 45.87
C TYR A 629 6.42 20.02 46.66
N ASN A 630 6.18 20.42 47.91
CA ASN A 630 7.23 20.95 48.79
C ASN A 630 8.48 20.03 48.83
N ASP A 631 9.64 20.57 49.18
CA ASP A 631 10.84 19.76 49.44
C ASP A 631 11.22 18.88 48.23
N ASN A 632 11.41 19.54 47.08
CA ASN A 632 11.84 18.95 45.80
C ASN A 632 12.89 19.87 45.15
N GLN A 633 13.22 19.66 43.87
CA GLN A 633 14.27 20.38 43.14
C GLN A 633 13.72 21.12 41.89
N ILE A 634 12.42 21.41 41.88
CA ILE A 634 11.72 22.02 40.73
C ILE A 634 12.09 23.51 40.63
N ASN A 635 12.52 23.95 39.45
CA ASN A 635 12.93 25.34 39.17
C ASN A 635 11.86 26.21 38.49
N SER A 636 10.85 25.57 37.90
CA SER A 636 9.72 26.17 37.20
C SER A 636 8.62 25.11 37.03
N LEU A 637 7.36 25.55 36.97
CA LEU A 637 6.21 24.69 36.72
C LEU A 637 5.15 25.48 35.96
N ASP A 638 4.61 24.90 34.90
CA ASP A 638 3.44 25.43 34.21
C ASP A 638 2.17 24.96 34.94
N LEU A 639 1.32 25.91 35.31
CA LEU A 639 0.03 25.71 35.98
C LEU A 639 -1.14 26.32 35.19
N SER A 640 -0.91 26.75 33.94
CA SER A 640 -1.88 27.49 33.12
C SER A 640 -3.17 26.71 32.82
N ASN A 641 -3.08 25.38 32.71
CA ASN A 641 -4.23 24.49 32.50
C ASN A 641 -4.97 24.11 33.80
N ASN A 642 -4.41 24.36 34.98
CA ASN A 642 -4.96 23.92 36.28
C ASN A 642 -5.83 25.05 36.90
N THR A 643 -6.86 25.49 36.18
CA THR A 643 -7.68 26.67 36.54
C THR A 643 -8.39 26.54 37.89
N ASP A 644 -8.73 25.30 38.26
CA ASP A 644 -9.56 24.96 39.41
C ASP A 644 -8.72 24.78 40.71
N LEU A 645 -7.43 25.10 40.65
CA LEU A 645 -6.47 24.95 41.74
C LEU A 645 -6.74 25.93 42.90
N GLU A 646 -7.38 25.43 43.96
CA GLU A 646 -7.64 26.17 45.21
C GLU A 646 -6.40 26.25 46.13
N TYR A 647 -5.55 25.22 46.14
CA TYR A 647 -4.46 25.07 47.10
C TYR A 647 -3.11 24.73 46.45
N LEU A 648 -2.13 25.63 46.57
CA LEU A 648 -0.76 25.44 46.05
C LEU A 648 0.29 25.48 47.17
N PHE A 649 1.06 24.40 47.29
CA PHE A 649 2.22 24.27 48.17
C PHE A 649 3.46 23.86 47.36
N CYS A 650 4.41 24.79 47.22
CA CYS A 650 5.63 24.67 46.43
C CYS A 650 6.88 25.13 47.19
N ASN A 651 6.87 24.97 48.52
CA ASN A 651 7.93 25.40 49.42
C ASN A 651 9.24 24.62 49.20
N ASN A 652 10.38 25.20 49.58
CA ASN A 652 11.69 24.53 49.57
C ASN A 652 11.98 23.82 48.23
N ASN A 653 12.02 24.64 47.18
CA ASN A 653 12.30 24.24 45.80
C ASN A 653 13.30 25.26 45.19
N GLN A 654 13.44 25.30 43.86
CA GLN A 654 14.38 26.21 43.16
C GLN A 654 13.65 27.26 42.31
N ILE A 655 12.40 27.57 42.63
CA ILE A 655 11.51 28.36 41.75
C ILE A 655 11.96 29.81 41.67
N SER A 656 12.32 30.28 40.48
CA SER A 656 12.74 31.67 40.21
C SER A 656 11.64 32.53 39.58
N ASN A 657 10.67 31.90 38.91
CA ASN A 657 9.47 32.53 38.39
C ASN A 657 8.24 31.63 38.65
N LEU A 658 7.10 32.23 38.99
CA LEU A 658 5.85 31.54 39.27
C LEU A 658 4.67 32.36 38.72
N ASP A 659 4.13 31.95 37.58
CA ASP A 659 2.91 32.51 37.01
C ASP A 659 1.68 31.83 37.66
N LEU A 660 0.75 32.63 38.16
CA LEU A 660 -0.51 32.20 38.78
C LEU A 660 -1.73 32.88 38.16
N SER A 661 -1.56 33.53 37.01
CA SER A 661 -2.58 34.36 36.35
C SER A 661 -3.83 33.58 35.94
N ALA A 662 -3.68 32.29 35.61
CA ALA A 662 -4.79 31.38 35.28
C ALA A 662 -5.51 30.83 36.53
N ASN A 663 -4.80 30.68 37.66
CA ASN A 663 -5.28 29.99 38.86
C ASN A 663 -6.14 30.91 39.74
N THR A 664 -7.21 31.47 39.15
CA THR A 664 -8.10 32.46 39.80
C THR A 664 -8.88 31.89 40.99
N ALA A 665 -9.01 30.56 41.07
CA ALA A 665 -9.61 29.85 42.21
C ALA A 665 -8.72 29.80 43.47
N LEU A 666 -7.43 30.19 43.38
CA LEU A 666 -6.44 29.97 44.43
C LEU A 666 -6.79 30.70 45.75
N VAL A 667 -7.19 29.94 46.77
CA VAL A 667 -7.53 30.44 48.11
C VAL A 667 -6.32 30.41 49.06
N LYS A 668 -5.32 29.55 48.81
CA LYS A 668 -4.10 29.46 49.62
C LYS A 668 -2.84 29.18 48.80
N LEU A 669 -1.80 29.99 49.05
CA LEU A 669 -0.47 29.89 48.43
C LEU A 669 0.62 29.76 49.49
N SER A 670 1.50 28.79 49.33
CA SER A 670 2.73 28.66 50.11
C SER A 670 3.91 28.36 49.17
N CYS A 671 4.77 29.35 48.97
CA CYS A 671 5.96 29.31 48.12
C CYS A 671 7.25 29.69 48.88
N THR A 672 7.30 29.46 50.19
CA THR A 672 8.46 29.86 51.03
C THR A 672 9.71 29.05 50.70
N THR A 673 10.88 29.68 50.82
CA THR A 673 12.19 29.06 50.53
C THR A 673 12.31 28.70 49.06
N ASN A 674 12.34 29.74 48.21
CA ASN A 674 12.52 29.68 46.77
C ASN A 674 13.44 30.83 46.31
N GLN A 675 13.47 31.14 45.02
CA GLN A 675 14.34 32.15 44.41
C GLN A 675 13.55 33.28 43.73
N LEU A 676 12.29 33.50 44.12
CA LEU A 676 11.39 34.48 43.51
C LEU A 676 11.89 35.91 43.75
N THR A 677 12.12 36.67 42.68
CA THR A 677 12.47 38.10 42.72
C THR A 677 11.25 39.01 42.59
N SER A 678 10.14 38.47 42.08
CA SER A 678 8.81 39.10 41.99
C SER A 678 7.73 38.03 42.12
N LEU A 679 6.50 38.45 42.44
CA LEU A 679 5.32 37.59 42.55
C LEU A 679 4.07 38.45 42.27
N ASP A 680 3.38 38.21 41.16
CA ASP A 680 2.09 38.84 40.85
C ASP A 680 0.97 37.96 41.42
N LEU A 681 0.07 38.58 42.18
CA LEU A 681 -1.12 37.95 42.78
C LEU A 681 -2.42 38.65 42.39
N SER A 682 -2.39 39.57 41.42
CA SER A 682 -3.51 40.43 41.03
C SER A 682 -4.74 39.65 40.54
N ALA A 683 -4.53 38.47 39.95
CA ALA A 683 -5.60 37.55 39.54
C ALA A 683 -6.20 36.76 40.71
N ASN A 684 -5.41 36.44 41.75
CA ASN A 684 -5.75 35.50 42.82
C ASN A 684 -6.53 36.19 43.95
N THR A 685 -7.64 36.84 43.60
CA THR A 685 -8.45 37.67 44.51
C THR A 685 -9.10 36.91 45.67
N ALA A 686 -9.23 35.58 45.56
CA ALA A 686 -9.78 34.69 46.59
C ALA A 686 -8.78 34.31 47.70
N LEU A 687 -7.50 34.70 47.56
CA LEU A 687 -6.41 34.30 48.44
C LEU A 687 -6.59 34.84 49.87
N TYR A 688 -6.72 33.95 50.86
CA TYR A 688 -6.88 34.31 52.29
C TYR A 688 -5.65 34.01 53.16
N ASP A 689 -4.72 33.18 52.69
CA ASP A 689 -3.55 32.70 53.44
C ASP A 689 -2.35 32.63 52.48
N LEU A 690 -1.42 33.58 52.61
CA LEU A 690 -0.23 33.76 51.75
C LEU A 690 1.06 33.57 52.55
N ASN A 691 1.93 32.66 52.09
CA ASN A 691 3.31 32.57 52.55
C ASN A 691 4.32 32.58 51.39
N CYS A 692 5.00 33.72 51.21
CA CYS A 692 6.08 33.96 50.26
C CYS A 692 7.41 34.30 50.96
N SER A 693 7.57 33.89 52.22
CA SER A 693 8.78 34.13 53.02
C SER A 693 10.03 33.48 52.41
N VAL A 694 11.23 33.89 52.81
CA VAL A 694 12.51 33.30 52.37
C VAL A 694 12.61 33.25 50.84
N ASN A 695 12.58 34.43 50.22
CA ASN A 695 12.68 34.65 48.78
C ASN A 695 13.55 35.89 48.52
N GLN A 696 13.50 36.47 47.32
CA GLN A 696 14.27 37.65 46.91
C GLN A 696 13.36 38.82 46.47
N LEU A 697 12.12 38.87 46.98
CA LEU A 697 11.12 39.86 46.58
C LEU A 697 11.56 41.28 47.01
N THR A 698 11.65 42.21 46.06
CA THR A 698 12.00 43.62 46.31
C THR A 698 10.77 44.52 46.57
N SER A 699 9.60 44.03 46.17
CA SER A 699 8.28 44.62 46.39
C SER A 699 7.22 43.52 46.45
N LEU A 700 6.04 43.84 46.99
CA LEU A 700 4.89 42.94 47.07
C LEU A 700 3.61 43.78 47.05
N ASP A 701 2.89 43.79 45.93
CA ASP A 701 1.56 44.41 45.82
C ASP A 701 0.50 43.38 46.23
N LEU A 702 -0.37 43.77 47.16
CA LEU A 702 -1.49 42.95 47.65
C LEU A 702 -2.83 43.67 47.50
N THR A 703 -2.90 44.80 46.78
CA THR A 703 -4.09 45.65 46.71
C THR A 703 -5.35 44.95 46.18
N ALA A 704 -5.19 43.92 45.34
CA ALA A 704 -6.27 43.07 44.86
C ALA A 704 -6.72 42.02 45.90
N ASN A 705 -5.81 41.52 46.74
CA ASN A 705 -5.99 40.36 47.61
C ASN A 705 -6.64 40.75 48.95
N THR A 706 -7.82 41.37 48.88
CA THR A 706 -8.55 41.90 50.05
C THR A 706 -9.07 40.82 51.00
N ALA A 707 -9.10 39.56 50.58
CA ALA A 707 -9.47 38.39 51.38
C ALA A 707 -8.37 37.93 52.38
N LEU A 708 -7.14 38.44 52.27
CA LEU A 708 -6.00 38.00 53.09
C LEU A 708 -6.22 38.22 54.59
N THR A 709 -6.26 37.10 55.34
CA THR A 709 -6.21 37.10 56.81
C THR A 709 -4.80 36.83 57.32
N LYS A 710 -3.90 36.24 56.52
CA LYS A 710 -2.51 35.96 56.89
C LYS A 710 -1.54 36.28 55.77
N ILE A 711 -0.48 37.02 56.13
CA ILE A 711 0.64 37.36 55.27
C ILE A 711 1.93 36.96 55.96
N TYR A 712 2.70 36.08 55.33
CA TYR A 712 4.07 35.74 55.70
C TYR A 712 4.98 36.09 54.51
N CYS A 713 5.70 37.20 54.61
CA CYS A 713 6.63 37.71 53.60
C CYS A 713 8.03 38.03 54.18
N GLY A 714 8.33 37.51 55.38
CA GLY A 714 9.62 37.72 56.04
C GLY A 714 10.80 37.08 55.31
N VAL A 715 12.03 37.57 55.55
CA VAL A 715 13.26 37.13 54.84
C VAL A 715 13.12 37.38 53.33
N ASN A 716 13.06 38.65 52.95
CA ASN A 716 12.97 39.14 51.58
C ASN A 716 13.75 40.49 51.46
N GLN A 717 13.57 41.24 50.38
CA GLN A 717 14.24 42.52 50.12
C GLN A 717 13.23 43.69 50.00
N ILE A 718 12.05 43.56 50.62
CA ILE A 718 10.94 44.52 50.46
C ILE A 718 11.31 45.84 51.13
N THR A 719 11.25 46.94 50.38
CA THR A 719 11.69 48.29 50.81
C THR A 719 10.58 49.17 51.40
N SER A 720 9.33 48.85 51.07
CA SER A 720 8.11 49.41 51.67
C SER A 720 6.95 48.42 51.53
N LEU A 721 6.03 48.42 52.49
CA LEU A 721 4.86 47.54 52.48
C LEU A 721 3.63 48.32 52.95
N ASP A 722 2.54 48.23 52.19
CA ASP A 722 1.23 48.78 52.52
C ASP A 722 0.20 47.64 52.50
N VAL A 723 -0.46 47.41 53.63
CA VAL A 723 -1.55 46.43 53.78
C VAL A 723 -2.85 47.08 54.27
N SER A 724 -3.02 48.38 54.01
CA SER A 724 -4.22 49.15 54.38
C SER A 724 -5.50 48.62 53.71
N ALA A 725 -5.38 47.90 52.58
CA ALA A 725 -6.48 47.22 51.91
C ALA A 725 -6.96 45.94 52.64
N GLN A 726 -6.09 45.29 53.43
CA GLN A 726 -6.39 44.03 54.10
C GLN A 726 -7.14 44.25 55.41
N THR A 727 -8.41 44.66 55.28
CA THR A 727 -9.34 44.88 56.41
C THR A 727 -9.68 43.62 57.21
N LEU A 728 -9.24 42.43 56.76
CA LEU A 728 -9.41 41.14 57.45
C LEU A 728 -8.11 40.58 58.05
N LEU A 729 -7.01 41.34 58.05
CA LEU A 729 -5.69 40.83 58.45
C LEU A 729 -5.61 40.47 59.94
N GLU A 730 -5.37 39.19 60.23
CA GLU A 730 -5.14 38.64 61.57
C GLU A 730 -3.64 38.45 61.88
N HIS A 731 -2.82 38.16 60.87
CA HIS A 731 -1.39 37.85 61.01
C HIS A 731 -0.53 38.54 59.93
N LEU A 732 0.50 39.27 60.34
CA LEU A 732 1.56 39.80 59.45
C LEU A 732 2.95 39.45 59.98
N PHE A 733 3.76 38.83 59.14
CA PHE A 733 5.18 38.59 59.36
C PHE A 733 5.97 39.12 58.17
N CYS A 734 6.59 40.29 58.35
CA CYS A 734 7.37 41.05 57.37
C CYS A 734 8.76 41.42 57.93
N ASP A 735 9.27 40.59 58.83
CA ASP A 735 10.60 40.69 59.42
C ASP A 735 11.71 40.36 58.41
N ASN A 736 12.96 40.70 58.74
CA ASN A 736 14.13 40.42 57.89
C ASN A 736 13.93 40.92 56.45
N ASN A 737 13.68 42.23 56.30
CA ASN A 737 13.43 42.91 55.04
C ASN A 737 14.21 44.26 55.03
N GLN A 738 13.93 45.13 54.05
CA GLN A 738 14.59 46.44 53.89
C GLN A 738 13.60 47.60 54.12
N LEU A 739 12.56 47.38 54.94
CA LEU A 739 11.45 48.33 55.09
C LEU A 739 11.95 49.67 55.65
N THR A 740 11.82 50.73 54.86
CA THR A 740 12.00 52.13 55.31
C THR A 740 10.69 52.69 55.89
N SER A 741 9.56 52.18 55.40
CA SER A 741 8.20 52.55 55.78
C SER A 741 7.29 51.32 55.77
N LEU A 742 6.32 51.31 56.68
CA LEU A 742 5.34 50.24 56.83
C LEU A 742 3.99 50.87 57.18
N ASN A 743 3.00 50.68 56.31
CA ASN A 743 1.62 51.11 56.56
C ASN A 743 0.75 49.90 56.88
N ILE A 744 0.37 49.79 58.15
CA ILE A 744 -0.61 48.79 58.63
C ILE A 744 -1.90 49.45 59.10
N ALA A 745 -2.19 50.70 58.76
CA ALA A 745 -3.45 51.39 59.12
C ALA A 745 -4.62 50.89 58.24
N ASN A 746 -5.05 49.65 58.50
CA ASN A 746 -6.06 48.90 57.75
C ASN A 746 -7.45 48.90 58.42
N THR A 747 -7.67 49.75 59.44
CA THR A 747 -8.84 49.77 60.34
C THR A 747 -9.05 48.51 61.19
N ASN A 748 -8.20 47.48 61.04
CA ASN A 748 -8.33 46.17 61.68
C ASN A 748 -7.27 45.91 62.78
N ASN A 749 -6.42 46.88 63.11
CA ASN A 749 -5.33 46.71 64.09
C ASN A 749 -5.78 46.07 65.42
N ALA A 750 -7.00 46.38 65.88
CA ALA A 750 -7.55 45.86 67.13
C ALA A 750 -7.91 44.36 67.13
N ASN A 751 -8.05 43.73 65.95
CA ASN A 751 -8.31 42.30 65.79
C ASN A 751 -7.06 41.52 65.34
N MET A 752 -6.04 42.22 64.85
CA MET A 752 -4.79 41.65 64.36
C MET A 752 -3.99 41.03 65.52
N LEU A 753 -3.90 39.69 65.50
CA LEU A 753 -3.38 38.85 66.57
C LEU A 753 -1.85 38.89 66.66
N ASN A 754 -1.16 38.94 65.51
CA ASN A 754 0.29 38.92 65.43
C ASN A 754 0.80 39.91 64.38
N MET A 755 1.80 40.71 64.76
CA MET A 755 2.50 41.63 63.86
C MET A 755 4.00 41.54 64.19
N LEU A 756 4.81 41.19 63.19
CA LEU A 756 6.27 41.14 63.29
C LEU A 756 6.91 41.85 62.08
N ALA A 757 7.66 42.91 62.37
CA ALA A 757 8.40 43.76 61.42
C ALA A 757 9.84 44.02 61.92
N THR A 758 10.39 43.13 62.75
CA THR A 758 11.77 43.20 63.28
C THR A 758 12.83 42.89 62.21
N TYR A 759 14.08 43.28 62.42
CA TYR A 759 15.15 43.15 61.42
C TYR A 759 14.82 43.91 60.11
N ASN A 760 14.41 45.16 60.26
CA ASN A 760 14.22 46.17 59.23
C ASN A 760 14.92 47.45 59.73
N PRO A 761 16.26 47.55 59.61
CA PRO A 761 17.05 48.50 60.38
C PRO A 761 16.67 49.97 60.10
N ASP A 762 16.34 50.29 58.85
CA ASP A 762 16.00 51.63 58.36
C ASP A 762 14.54 52.03 58.63
N LEU A 763 13.73 51.15 59.24
CA LEU A 763 12.33 51.43 59.59
C LEU A 763 12.28 52.42 60.77
N THR A 764 11.76 53.63 60.55
CA THR A 764 11.81 54.72 61.56
C THR A 764 10.45 55.16 62.11
N CYS A 765 9.40 55.20 61.29
CA CYS A 765 8.06 55.66 61.67
C CYS A 765 7.06 54.63 61.03
N ILE A 766 6.38 53.79 61.83
CA ILE A 766 5.38 52.78 61.40
C ILE A 766 3.98 53.38 61.57
N GLN A 767 3.18 53.38 60.49
CA GLN A 767 1.84 53.96 60.49
C GLN A 767 0.78 52.94 60.93
N VAL A 768 -0.02 53.33 61.93
CA VAL A 768 -0.99 52.44 62.62
C VAL A 768 -2.32 53.14 62.88
N ASP A 769 -3.41 52.39 63.01
CA ASP A 769 -4.72 52.92 63.39
C ASP A 769 -4.71 53.49 64.82
N ASN A 770 -3.93 52.88 65.72
CA ASN A 770 -3.95 53.17 67.15
C ASN A 770 -2.59 52.89 67.82
N VAL A 771 -1.76 53.93 67.91
CA VAL A 771 -0.45 53.92 68.57
C VAL A 771 -0.46 53.34 69.98
N ALA A 772 -1.52 53.55 70.76
CA ALA A 772 -1.63 53.01 72.12
C ALA A 772 -1.87 51.49 72.13
N TYR A 773 -2.67 50.98 71.19
CA TYR A 773 -2.87 49.54 71.01
C TYR A 773 -1.58 48.86 70.52
N SER A 774 -0.93 49.43 69.49
CA SER A 774 0.30 48.86 68.91
C SER A 774 1.45 48.81 69.92
N ASN A 775 1.64 49.85 70.74
CA ASN A 775 2.62 49.83 71.83
C ASN A 775 2.25 48.85 72.96
N ALA A 776 0.97 48.57 73.20
CA ALA A 776 0.55 47.64 74.25
C ALA A 776 0.70 46.16 73.84
N ASN A 777 0.41 45.82 72.58
CA ASN A 777 0.34 44.43 72.10
C ASN A 777 1.55 44.01 71.24
N TRP A 778 2.20 44.94 70.55
CA TRP A 778 3.30 44.68 69.61
C TRP A 778 4.59 45.42 69.99
N SER A 779 4.84 45.63 71.29
CA SER A 779 6.05 46.33 71.79
C SER A 779 7.36 45.68 71.34
N ALA A 780 7.38 44.36 71.15
CA ALA A 780 8.50 43.58 70.61
C ALA A 780 8.34 43.24 69.11
N GLY A 781 7.29 43.73 68.45
CA GLY A 781 6.95 43.41 67.05
C GLY A 781 7.64 44.29 65.99
N LYS A 782 8.58 45.14 66.39
CA LYS A 782 9.28 46.13 65.55
C LYS A 782 10.70 46.37 66.06
N ASP A 783 11.55 46.96 65.23
CA ASP A 783 12.90 47.36 65.65
C ASP A 783 12.92 48.56 66.61
N ALA A 784 14.09 48.83 67.19
CA ALA A 784 14.31 49.91 68.15
C ALA A 784 14.38 51.31 67.48
N THR A 785 14.75 51.37 66.20
CA THR A 785 14.71 52.56 65.34
C THR A 785 13.28 52.98 65.00
N ALA A 786 12.39 52.00 64.83
CA ALA A 786 10.99 52.23 64.46
C ALA A 786 10.14 52.79 65.61
N ASN A 787 9.24 53.71 65.33
CA ASN A 787 8.22 54.19 66.26
C ASN A 787 6.82 54.00 65.68
N TYR A 788 5.87 53.44 66.45
CA TYR A 788 4.45 53.49 66.08
C TYR A 788 3.98 54.93 66.18
N SER A 789 3.51 55.52 65.08
CA SER A 789 3.14 56.93 65.09
C SER A 789 2.03 57.32 64.13
N ILE A 790 1.69 58.60 64.25
CA ILE A 790 0.96 59.42 63.29
C ILE A 790 1.81 60.65 62.79
N ASN A 791 3.02 60.97 63.35
CA ASN A 791 4.07 61.99 62.94
C ASN A 791 5.42 61.97 63.80
N CYS A 792 6.50 62.76 63.51
CA CYS A 792 7.89 62.59 64.07
C CYS A 792 8.89 63.89 64.02
N ASP A 793 9.20 64.74 65.07
CA ASP A 793 9.90 66.12 64.96
C ASP A 793 10.79 66.84 66.13
N ALA A 794 11.90 67.60 65.81
CA ALA A 794 12.73 68.85 66.27
C ALA A 794 13.07 69.51 67.71
N ASP A 795 14.27 70.23 67.92
CA ASP A 795 14.69 71.27 69.01
C ASP A 795 16.07 72.13 68.80
N THR A 796 16.68 72.98 69.74
CA THR A 796 17.85 74.00 69.57
C THR A 796 18.79 74.58 70.77
N THR A 797 20.05 75.16 70.55
CA THR A 797 21.24 75.68 71.44
C THR A 797 22.51 76.55 70.84
N ALA A 798 23.86 76.49 71.27
CA ALA A 798 25.11 77.28 70.73
C ALA A 798 26.70 76.97 71.03
N PRO A 799 27.72 76.87 70.06
CA PRO A 799 29.13 76.23 70.18
C PRO A 799 30.53 76.97 69.88
N ILE A 800 31.68 76.22 69.80
CA ILE A 800 33.15 76.61 69.63
C ILE A 800 34.04 75.67 68.70
N ALA A 801 35.14 76.13 68.03
CA ALA A 801 35.92 75.42 66.94
C ALA A 801 37.46 75.07 67.12
N VAL A 802 37.98 73.97 66.50
CA VAL A 802 39.42 73.50 66.43
C VAL A 802 39.74 72.68 65.12
N CYS A 803 41.00 72.61 64.61
CA CYS A 803 41.34 72.08 63.26
C CYS A 803 42.54 71.08 63.11
N GLN A 804 42.54 70.22 62.06
CA GLN A 804 43.61 69.26 61.64
C GLN A 804 43.69 69.01 60.10
N ASN A 805 44.77 68.36 59.60
CA ASN A 805 45.05 68.11 58.17
C ASN A 805 44.84 66.64 57.72
N ILE A 806 44.50 66.39 56.44
CA ILE A 806 44.15 65.04 55.90
C ILE A 806 44.57 64.79 54.42
N THR A 807 44.46 63.54 53.97
CA THR A 807 44.51 63.09 52.56
C THR A 807 43.26 62.26 52.23
N ILE A 808 42.72 62.39 51.01
CA ILE A 808 41.47 61.78 50.55
C ILE A 808 41.54 61.30 49.10
N GLN A 809 40.64 60.38 48.73
CA GLN A 809 40.42 59.90 47.37
C GLN A 809 39.11 60.46 46.82
N LEU A 810 39.06 60.81 45.54
CA LEU A 810 37.84 61.20 44.82
C LEU A 810 36.92 59.98 44.64
N ASP A 811 35.60 60.19 44.69
CA ASP A 811 34.59 59.14 44.49
C ASP A 811 34.25 58.94 42.99
N ILE A 812 33.31 58.03 42.72
CA ILE A 812 32.92 57.61 41.35
C ILE A 812 32.40 58.75 40.47
N ASN A 813 31.98 59.88 41.05
CA ASN A 813 31.48 61.06 40.34
C ASN A 813 32.58 62.10 40.07
N GLY A 814 33.78 61.90 40.62
CA GLY A 814 34.91 62.83 40.52
C GLY A 814 35.00 63.81 41.69
N ASP A 815 34.11 63.69 42.68
CA ASP A 815 34.08 64.49 43.89
C ASP A 815 34.60 63.68 45.09
N ALA A 816 35.47 64.25 45.93
CA ALA A 816 35.63 63.82 47.31
C ALA A 816 34.90 64.82 48.20
N THR A 817 33.79 64.39 48.80
CA THR A 817 33.20 65.14 49.90
C THR A 817 33.87 64.71 51.20
N ILE A 818 34.55 65.66 51.86
CA ILE A 818 34.96 65.45 53.25
C ILE A 818 33.86 65.97 54.16
N SER A 819 33.59 65.21 55.22
CA SER A 819 32.96 65.80 56.38
C SER A 819 33.92 66.81 57.00
N ALA A 820 33.38 67.94 57.45
CA ALA A 820 34.13 68.94 58.17
C ALA A 820 34.75 68.38 59.48
N SER A 821 34.16 67.31 60.04
CA SER A 821 34.72 66.49 61.13
C SER A 821 36.07 65.85 60.81
N GLN A 822 36.39 65.56 59.55
CA GLN A 822 37.73 65.08 59.18
C GLN A 822 38.79 66.19 59.29
N LEU A 823 38.38 67.46 59.18
CA LEU A 823 39.22 68.63 59.44
C LEU A 823 39.19 69.07 60.91
N ASP A 824 38.38 68.47 61.78
CA ASP A 824 38.20 68.91 63.16
C ASP A 824 39.31 68.36 64.07
N GLY A 825 39.95 69.27 64.81
CA GLY A 825 40.99 68.93 65.79
C GLY A 825 40.49 68.74 67.22
N GLY A 826 39.18 68.87 67.47
CA GLY A 826 38.54 68.74 68.78
C GLY A 826 37.65 69.92 69.16
N SER A 827 36.70 70.29 68.29
CA SER A 827 35.69 71.32 68.51
C SER A 827 34.71 70.94 69.63
N SER A 828 34.01 71.90 70.24
CA SER A 828 33.18 71.63 71.44
C SER A 828 32.01 72.59 71.64
N ASP A 829 31.01 72.15 72.39
CA ASP A 829 29.75 72.85 72.65
C ASP A 829 29.20 72.52 74.06
N ASP A 830 28.17 73.22 74.55
CA ASP A 830 27.38 72.81 75.73
C ASP A 830 26.26 71.80 75.41
N THR A 831 25.93 71.61 74.13
CA THR A 831 25.13 70.49 73.60
C THR A 831 25.93 69.65 72.59
N ALA A 832 25.24 69.10 71.57
CA ALA A 832 25.86 68.42 70.45
C ALA A 832 26.01 69.38 69.27
N ILE A 833 27.19 69.41 68.67
CA ILE A 833 27.43 70.15 67.42
C ILE A 833 26.54 69.53 66.31
N ALA A 834 25.69 70.30 65.63
CA ALA A 834 24.90 69.83 64.49
C ALA A 834 25.78 69.56 63.27
N SER A 835 26.59 70.56 62.96
CA SER A 835 27.23 70.70 61.67
C SER A 835 28.56 71.41 61.84
N LEU A 836 29.61 70.65 61.61
CA LEU A 836 30.87 71.20 61.18
C LEU A 836 30.71 71.54 59.68
N THR A 837 31.28 72.66 59.24
CA THR A 837 31.24 73.17 57.85
C THR A 837 32.64 73.66 57.46
N SER A 838 32.94 73.87 56.17
CA SER A 838 34.23 74.45 55.74
C SER A 838 34.07 75.28 54.47
N THR A 839 35.00 76.20 54.21
CA THR A 839 35.06 76.98 52.96
C THR A 839 35.20 76.10 51.72
N GLN A 840 35.71 74.88 51.87
CA GLN A 840 35.68 73.83 50.87
C GLN A 840 35.59 72.48 51.61
N LEU A 841 34.56 71.71 51.26
CA LEU A 841 34.34 70.32 51.69
C LEU A 841 34.25 69.37 50.49
N THR A 842 33.72 69.88 49.39
CA THR A 842 33.75 69.25 48.06
C THR A 842 35.07 69.57 47.39
N PHE A 843 35.90 68.56 47.16
CA PHE A 843 37.04 68.63 46.25
C PHE A 843 36.65 67.86 44.99
N ASN A 844 37.07 68.32 43.83
CA ASN A 844 36.90 67.58 42.59
C ASN A 844 38.22 67.43 41.83
N CYS A 845 38.13 66.92 40.61
CA CYS A 845 39.23 66.66 39.70
C CYS A 845 40.11 67.90 39.39
N LEU A 846 39.61 69.13 39.57
CA LEU A 846 40.39 70.36 39.46
C LEU A 846 41.26 70.63 40.70
N ASP A 847 40.94 70.01 41.84
CA ASP A 847 41.64 70.10 43.12
C ASP A 847 42.68 68.98 43.32
N LEU A 848 42.93 68.10 42.32
CA LEU A 848 43.94 67.04 42.41
C LEU A 848 45.31 67.59 42.83
N GLY A 849 45.86 67.07 43.94
CA GLY A 849 47.01 67.66 44.63
C GLY A 849 46.66 68.24 46.01
N VAL A 850 47.28 69.35 46.40
CA VAL A 850 47.26 69.88 47.79
C VAL A 850 46.53 71.22 47.90
N ASN A 851 45.52 71.27 48.76
CA ASN A 851 44.58 72.39 48.96
C ASN A 851 44.53 72.85 50.42
N THR A 852 43.99 74.03 50.70
CA THR A 852 43.94 74.65 52.05
C THR A 852 42.58 75.31 52.31
N VAL A 853 42.00 75.04 53.47
CA VAL A 853 40.57 75.24 53.76
C VAL A 853 40.31 75.78 55.18
N THR A 854 39.10 76.29 55.44
CA THR A 854 38.72 76.95 56.70
C THR A 854 37.44 76.34 57.29
N LEU A 855 37.56 75.62 58.41
CA LEU A 855 36.47 75.04 59.18
C LEU A 855 35.60 76.12 59.86
N THR A 856 34.31 75.86 60.00
CA THR A 856 33.34 76.67 60.78
C THR A 856 32.33 75.72 61.44
N VAL A 857 32.04 75.94 62.71
CA VAL A 857 31.35 74.99 63.60
C VAL A 857 30.02 75.56 64.02
N LEU A 858 28.93 74.81 63.90
CA LEU A 858 27.57 75.22 64.28
C LEU A 858 26.80 74.08 64.98
N ASP A 859 26.05 74.39 66.03
CA ASP A 859 25.41 73.39 66.88
C ASP A 859 23.97 73.03 66.47
N ALA A 860 23.30 72.14 67.22
CA ALA A 860 21.98 71.48 67.07
C ALA A 860 20.74 72.31 66.58
N ALA A 861 20.92 73.54 66.06
CA ALA A 861 20.41 74.68 66.81
C ALA A 861 20.57 76.07 66.18
N GLY A 862 21.73 76.37 65.57
CA GLY A 862 21.91 77.57 64.73
C GLY A 862 22.90 78.67 65.14
N ASN A 863 23.88 78.46 66.03
CA ASN A 863 24.94 79.45 66.37
C ASN A 863 26.37 78.92 66.03
N SER A 864 27.45 79.74 65.93
CA SER A 864 28.73 79.28 65.31
C SER A 864 30.10 79.96 65.63
N ASP A 865 31.23 79.26 65.35
CA ASP A 865 32.69 79.66 65.48
C ASP A 865 33.63 79.06 64.36
N SER A 866 34.97 79.32 64.25
CA SER A 866 35.82 78.89 63.05
C SER A 866 37.39 78.75 63.17
N CYS A 867 38.06 77.98 62.28
CA CYS A 867 39.55 77.76 62.18
C CYS A 867 40.07 77.24 60.78
N THR A 868 41.36 76.88 60.57
CA THR A 868 41.95 76.47 59.24
C THR A 868 42.77 75.15 59.19
N ALA A 869 42.80 74.48 58.02
CA ALA A 869 43.43 73.16 57.74
C ALA A 869 43.93 72.94 56.27
N THR A 870 44.62 71.83 55.99
CA THR A 870 45.14 71.41 54.65
C THR A 870 44.63 70.01 54.24
N VAL A 871 44.33 69.82 52.95
CA VAL A 871 43.79 68.58 52.35
C VAL A 871 44.59 68.17 51.12
N THR A 872 44.94 66.89 50.99
CA THR A 872 45.53 66.32 49.75
C THR A 872 44.53 65.41 49.05
N VAL A 873 44.40 65.52 47.74
CA VAL A 873 43.37 64.88 46.91
C VAL A 873 44.05 63.99 45.86
N GLU A 874 43.67 62.73 45.83
CA GLU A 874 44.18 61.69 44.92
C GLU A 874 43.02 61.00 44.19
N ASP A 875 43.33 60.29 43.10
CA ASP A 875 42.38 59.51 42.31
C ASP A 875 42.98 58.13 41.97
N LEU A 876 42.17 57.09 42.16
CA LEU A 876 42.52 55.67 42.08
C LEU A 876 41.35 54.82 41.54
N ILE A 877 40.30 55.44 40.97
CA ILE A 877 39.13 54.73 40.48
C ILE A 877 39.34 54.40 39.00
N SER A 878 39.21 53.12 38.63
CA SER A 878 39.26 52.73 37.22
C SER A 878 38.08 53.31 36.43
N PRO A 879 38.30 53.77 35.19
CA PRO A 879 37.25 54.34 34.35
C PRO A 879 36.17 53.30 34.06
N THR A 880 34.89 53.72 34.07
CA THR A 880 33.78 52.82 33.75
C THR A 880 33.56 52.72 32.25
N ILE A 881 33.34 51.50 31.76
CA ILE A 881 32.89 51.26 30.38
C ILE A 881 31.40 50.90 30.47
N VAL A 882 30.53 51.67 29.81
CA VAL A 882 29.12 51.26 29.67
C VAL A 882 29.11 50.00 28.82
N GLN A 883 28.72 48.86 29.41
CA GLN A 883 28.78 47.55 28.76
C GLN A 883 28.08 47.60 27.39
N PRO A 884 28.81 47.42 26.27
CA PRO A 884 28.16 47.32 24.97
C PRO A 884 27.35 46.03 24.93
N SER A 885 26.11 46.12 24.42
CA SER A 885 25.33 44.94 24.09
C SER A 885 26.07 44.10 23.04
N ASN A 886 25.92 42.77 23.10
CA ASN A 886 26.29 41.93 21.96
C ASN A 886 25.49 42.39 20.73
N ILE A 887 26.13 42.40 19.57
CA ILE A 887 25.51 42.80 18.31
C ILE A 887 25.28 41.55 17.49
N THR A 888 24.02 41.21 17.24
CA THR A 888 23.63 40.22 16.23
C THR A 888 23.21 40.96 14.97
N VAL A 889 23.79 40.60 13.82
CA VAL A 889 23.44 41.17 12.51
C VAL A 889 23.42 40.05 11.48
N ASP A 890 22.38 40.00 10.66
CA ASP A 890 22.28 39.06 9.55
C ASP A 890 23.28 39.47 8.45
N VAL A 891 23.80 38.52 7.68
CA VAL A 891 24.72 38.82 6.56
C VAL A 891 24.09 39.77 5.53
N ASP A 892 24.91 40.69 4.98
CA ASP A 892 24.49 41.52 3.84
C ASP A 892 24.17 40.62 2.63
N ALA A 893 23.02 40.82 1.98
CA ALA A 893 22.48 39.90 0.97
C ALA A 893 23.51 39.52 -0.12
N ALA A 894 23.72 38.22 -0.33
CA ALA A 894 24.76 37.64 -1.19
C ALA A 894 26.22 38.02 -0.84
N MET A 895 26.53 38.31 0.43
CA MET A 895 27.87 38.52 0.98
C MET A 895 28.07 37.78 2.31
N CYS A 896 29.33 37.48 2.68
CA CYS A 896 29.64 36.57 3.81
C CYS A 896 30.20 37.24 5.03
N SER A 897 29.60 38.40 5.27
CA SER A 897 30.01 39.33 6.27
C SER A 897 29.02 40.47 6.29
N ALA A 898 28.52 40.83 7.46
CA ALA A 898 27.80 42.07 7.64
C ALA A 898 28.81 43.23 7.80
N PHE A 899 28.50 44.39 7.24
CA PHE A 899 29.09 45.64 7.72
C PHE A 899 28.49 46.01 9.08
N VAL A 900 29.27 45.88 10.16
CA VAL A 900 28.79 46.17 11.52
C VAL A 900 29.44 47.46 12.04
N ALA A 901 28.64 48.52 12.04
CA ALA A 901 28.97 49.73 12.78
C ALA A 901 28.90 49.45 14.28
N LEU A 902 30.06 49.45 14.96
CA LEU A 902 30.12 49.30 16.41
C LEU A 902 29.41 50.50 17.09
N PRO A 903 28.68 50.29 18.20
CA PRO A 903 28.05 51.39 18.93
C PRO A 903 29.11 52.37 19.43
N SER A 904 28.73 53.64 19.57
CA SER A 904 29.60 54.66 20.16
C SER A 904 29.98 54.25 21.59
N ILE A 905 31.22 53.83 21.78
CA ILE A 905 31.72 53.36 23.07
C ILE A 905 31.74 54.54 24.05
N VAL A 906 30.88 54.47 25.07
CA VAL A 906 30.84 55.44 26.16
C VAL A 906 31.74 54.93 27.28
N VAL A 907 32.89 55.57 27.44
CA VAL A 907 33.72 55.46 28.64
C VAL A 907 33.47 56.70 29.49
N ASN A 908 33.05 56.47 30.74
CA ASN A 908 32.80 57.52 31.71
C ASN A 908 33.79 57.31 32.86
N ASP A 909 34.53 58.36 33.15
CA ASP A 909 35.56 58.37 34.16
C ASP A 909 35.26 59.47 35.18
N ASN A 910 35.74 59.30 36.41
CA ASN A 910 35.44 60.24 37.47
C ASN A 910 36.16 61.57 37.23
N CYS A 911 37.42 61.55 36.75
CA CYS A 911 38.28 62.73 36.75
C CYS A 911 39.09 63.08 35.51
N SER A 912 38.85 62.39 34.41
CA SER A 912 39.39 62.76 33.11
C SER A 912 38.40 62.46 31.99
N ASN A 913 38.69 62.97 30.78
CA ASN A 913 38.15 62.33 29.59
C ASN A 913 38.96 61.06 29.35
N ALA A 914 38.55 59.93 29.96
CA ALA A 914 39.20 58.65 29.70
C ALA A 914 39.21 58.33 28.21
N THR A 915 40.31 57.71 27.78
CA THR A 915 40.52 57.30 26.39
C THR A 915 40.39 55.79 26.30
N TYR A 916 39.93 55.27 25.17
CA TYR A 916 39.79 53.84 24.97
C TYR A 916 40.52 53.36 23.72
N THR A 917 40.82 52.06 23.72
CA THR A 917 41.35 51.32 22.58
C THR A 917 40.55 50.04 22.37
N THR A 918 40.47 49.58 21.13
CA THR A 918 39.75 48.36 20.73
C THR A 918 40.69 47.42 19.97
N ASN A 919 40.46 46.11 20.08
CA ASN A 919 41.17 45.11 19.26
C ASN A 919 40.66 45.07 17.80
N ALA A 920 39.42 45.50 17.57
CA ALA A 920 38.78 45.59 16.26
C ALA A 920 38.60 47.06 15.82
N PRO A 921 38.64 47.37 14.51
CA PRO A 921 38.35 48.71 14.02
C PRO A 921 36.89 49.12 14.27
N ALA A 922 36.63 50.43 14.32
CA ALA A 922 35.31 50.95 14.01
C ALA A 922 35.02 50.79 12.51
N ASP A 923 33.74 50.68 12.14
CA ASP A 923 33.26 50.63 10.75
C ASP A 923 33.95 49.54 9.90
N SER A 924 33.92 48.29 10.38
CA SER A 924 34.52 47.14 9.71
C SER A 924 33.51 46.07 9.28
N ILE A 925 33.92 45.31 8.27
CA ILE A 925 33.23 44.13 7.75
C ILE A 925 33.62 42.94 8.66
N TYR A 926 32.62 42.26 9.23
CA TYR A 926 32.81 41.10 10.12
C TYR A 926 32.35 39.82 9.42
N PRO A 927 33.16 38.74 9.35
CA PRO A 927 32.74 37.48 8.74
C PRO A 927 31.69 36.75 9.59
N VAL A 928 30.95 35.82 8.97
CA VAL A 928 29.96 34.97 9.66
C VAL A 928 30.56 34.24 10.87
N GLY A 929 29.80 34.15 11.96
CA GLY A 929 30.22 33.64 13.27
C GLY A 929 30.51 34.73 14.30
N ASN A 930 31.20 34.34 15.38
CA ASN A 930 31.44 35.19 16.56
C ASN A 930 32.82 35.86 16.53
N THR A 931 32.84 37.19 16.51
CA THR A 931 34.04 38.01 16.71
C THR A 931 33.98 38.72 18.06
N THR A 932 34.92 38.39 18.96
CA THR A 932 35.01 39.02 20.28
C THR A 932 35.74 40.35 20.21
N VAL A 933 35.01 41.44 20.42
CA VAL A 933 35.57 42.79 20.53
C VAL A 933 35.94 43.08 21.98
N THR A 934 37.21 43.39 22.21
CA THR A 934 37.76 43.82 23.50
C THR A 934 37.91 45.33 23.51
N VAL A 935 37.37 45.98 24.54
CA VAL A 935 37.49 47.42 24.78
C VAL A 935 38.29 47.63 26.06
N THR A 936 39.40 48.36 25.99
CA THR A 936 40.20 48.76 27.15
C THR A 936 40.21 50.28 27.29
N ALA A 937 39.82 50.77 28.46
CA ALA A 937 39.76 52.19 28.81
C ALA A 937 40.88 52.56 29.79
N THR A 938 41.43 53.76 29.64
CA THR A 938 42.50 54.32 30.47
C THR A 938 42.22 55.80 30.75
N ASP A 939 42.29 56.20 32.01
CA ASP A 939 42.10 57.58 32.47
C ASP A 939 43.39 58.43 32.42
N GLY A 940 43.32 59.67 32.91
CA GLY A 940 44.46 60.58 33.06
C GLY A 940 45.39 60.29 34.26
N SER A 941 44.91 59.50 35.22
CA SER A 941 45.64 59.02 36.42
C SER A 941 46.43 57.72 36.16
N ALA A 942 46.21 57.11 34.98
CA ALA A 942 46.67 55.81 34.51
C ALA A 942 46.03 54.56 35.16
N ASN A 943 44.83 54.67 35.74
CA ASN A 943 44.03 53.47 36.05
C ASN A 943 43.35 52.95 34.76
N THR A 944 42.89 51.70 34.79
CA THR A 944 42.36 51.01 33.59
C THR A 944 41.18 50.09 33.89
N ALA A 945 40.32 49.93 32.89
CA ALA A 945 39.26 48.92 32.87
C ALA A 945 39.23 48.21 31.50
N THR A 946 38.65 47.02 31.44
CA THR A 946 38.48 46.28 30.19
C THR A 946 37.18 45.48 30.22
N THR A 947 36.47 45.46 29.10
CA THR A 947 35.33 44.56 28.89
C THR A 947 35.37 43.96 27.48
N VAL A 948 34.51 42.98 27.24
CA VAL A 948 34.29 42.35 25.93
C VAL A 948 32.81 42.36 25.57
N PHE A 949 32.52 42.33 24.27
CA PHE A 949 31.22 41.98 23.72
C PHE A 949 31.42 41.15 22.45
N GLN A 950 30.40 40.40 22.04
CA GLN A 950 30.42 39.66 20.78
C GLN A 950 29.76 40.48 19.68
N VAL A 951 30.40 40.50 18.50
CA VAL A 951 29.72 40.70 17.23
C VAL A 951 29.46 39.31 16.65
N THR A 952 28.19 38.93 16.60
CA THR A 952 27.72 37.65 16.07
C THR A 952 27.07 37.93 14.72
N VAL A 953 27.82 37.73 13.64
CA VAL A 953 27.23 37.78 12.31
C VAL A 953 26.58 36.43 12.06
N VAL A 954 25.26 36.42 11.99
CA VAL A 954 24.48 35.22 11.66
C VAL A 954 24.15 35.23 10.18
N ASP A 955 23.97 34.04 9.63
CA ASP A 955 23.47 33.85 8.29
C ASP A 955 22.14 33.12 8.38
N THR A 956 21.11 33.74 7.80
CA THR A 956 19.69 33.38 7.93
C THR A 956 19.01 33.28 6.56
N GLU A 957 19.77 33.37 5.47
CA GLU A 957 19.26 33.31 4.11
C GLU A 957 19.35 31.85 3.64
N ALA A 958 18.22 31.17 3.56
CA ALA A 958 18.20 29.74 3.22
C ALA A 958 18.79 29.47 1.82
N PRO A 959 19.55 28.36 1.65
CA PRO A 959 20.31 28.09 0.42
C PRO A 959 19.39 27.95 -0.81
N VAL A 960 19.70 28.66 -1.89
CA VAL A 960 18.86 28.69 -3.09
C VAL A 960 19.10 27.44 -3.94
N ILE A 961 18.11 26.54 -3.96
CA ILE A 961 18.06 25.43 -4.92
C ILE A 961 17.61 25.98 -6.29
N VAL A 962 18.39 25.78 -7.34
CA VAL A 962 17.92 26.02 -8.71
C VAL A 962 16.90 24.94 -9.05
N GLN A 963 15.62 25.32 -9.15
CA GLN A 963 14.50 24.41 -9.36
C GLN A 963 14.79 23.38 -10.48
N PRO A 964 14.89 22.08 -10.17
CA PRO A 964 15.00 21.05 -11.18
C PRO A 964 13.70 20.96 -11.98
N SER A 965 13.81 20.73 -13.29
CA SER A 965 12.65 20.40 -14.13
C SER A 965 12.11 19.03 -13.75
N ASN A 966 10.79 18.86 -13.82
CA ASN A 966 10.20 17.52 -13.85
C ASN A 966 10.76 16.72 -15.04
N ILE A 967 10.97 15.43 -14.83
CA ILE A 967 11.37 14.47 -15.86
C ILE A 967 10.15 13.66 -16.24
N THR A 968 9.96 13.44 -17.54
CA THR A 968 9.00 12.44 -18.04
C THR A 968 9.74 11.53 -19.01
N VAL A 969 9.65 10.23 -18.76
CA VAL A 969 10.20 9.16 -19.60
C VAL A 969 9.14 8.09 -19.78
N ASP A 970 9.20 7.39 -20.91
CA ASP A 970 8.52 6.10 -21.07
C ASP A 970 9.32 5.00 -20.34
N VAL A 971 8.75 3.81 -20.20
CA VAL A 971 9.47 2.66 -19.65
C VAL A 971 10.55 2.12 -20.59
N ASP A 972 11.56 1.47 -20.01
CA ASP A 972 12.52 0.68 -20.79
C ASP A 972 11.82 -0.60 -21.29
N ALA A 973 11.98 -0.91 -22.58
CA ALA A 973 11.16 -1.93 -23.26
C ALA A 973 11.16 -3.30 -22.55
N ALA A 974 9.95 -3.83 -22.30
CA ALA A 974 9.68 -5.03 -21.52
C ALA A 974 10.11 -4.98 -20.04
N MET A 975 10.13 -3.78 -19.42
CA MET A 975 10.34 -3.59 -17.99
C MET A 975 9.30 -2.64 -17.38
N CYS A 976 8.85 -2.91 -16.15
CA CYS A 976 7.90 -2.07 -15.38
C CYS A 976 8.55 -0.76 -14.85
N SER A 977 9.60 -0.26 -15.49
CA SER A 977 10.47 0.78 -14.96
C SER A 977 11.37 1.41 -16.02
N ALA A 978 11.86 2.62 -15.73
CA ALA A 978 12.85 3.32 -16.53
C ALA A 978 14.09 3.66 -15.71
N PHE A 979 15.28 3.55 -16.29
CA PHE A 979 16.50 4.12 -15.71
C PHE A 979 16.53 5.65 -15.88
N VAL A 980 16.53 6.41 -14.78
CA VAL A 980 16.49 7.88 -14.84
C VAL A 980 17.72 8.49 -14.17
N ALA A 981 18.63 8.98 -15.00
CA ALA A 981 19.72 9.86 -14.57
C ALA A 981 19.14 11.23 -14.14
N LEU A 982 19.18 11.53 -12.85
CA LEU A 982 18.73 12.82 -12.32
C LEU A 982 19.62 13.97 -12.82
N PRO A 983 19.07 15.18 -13.07
CA PRO A 983 19.87 16.33 -13.43
C PRO A 983 20.84 16.68 -12.30
N SER A 984 22.00 17.25 -12.67
CA SER A 984 22.96 17.77 -11.70
C SER A 984 22.32 18.86 -10.85
N ILE A 985 22.00 18.55 -9.59
CA ILE A 985 21.41 19.48 -8.64
C ILE A 985 22.39 20.63 -8.38
N VAL A 986 21.93 21.86 -8.62
CA VAL A 986 22.69 23.08 -8.38
C VAL A 986 22.08 23.79 -7.17
N VAL A 987 22.84 23.78 -6.07
CA VAL A 987 22.55 24.57 -4.87
C VAL A 987 23.52 25.74 -4.79
N ASN A 988 22.96 26.93 -4.64
CA ASN A 988 23.69 28.19 -4.54
C ASN A 988 23.34 28.83 -3.21
N ASP A 989 24.32 28.91 -2.34
CA ASP A 989 24.22 29.58 -1.06
C ASP A 989 25.02 30.89 -1.11
N ASN A 990 24.73 31.82 -0.19
CA ASN A 990 25.55 33.01 -0.06
C ASN A 990 26.95 32.63 0.49
N CYS A 991 27.05 31.78 1.52
CA CYS A 991 28.21 31.79 2.43
C CYS A 991 28.81 30.47 2.87
N SER A 992 28.31 29.38 2.32
CA SER A 992 28.97 28.08 2.36
C SER A 992 28.94 27.43 0.97
N ASN A 993 29.69 26.36 0.80
CA ASN A 993 29.32 25.37 -0.20
C ASN A 993 28.16 24.56 0.41
N ALA A 994 26.92 25.02 0.20
CA ALA A 994 25.76 24.28 0.69
C ALA A 994 25.79 22.83 0.19
N THR A 995 25.44 21.93 1.08
CA THR A 995 25.30 20.50 0.78
C THR A 995 23.83 20.20 0.51
N TYR A 996 23.53 19.08 -0.14
CA TYR A 996 22.16 18.64 -0.31
C TYR A 996 22.02 17.14 -0.08
N THR A 997 20.81 16.74 0.32
CA THR A 997 20.35 15.36 0.38
C THR A 997 19.15 15.18 -0.54
N THR A 998 18.94 13.95 -0.98
CA THR A 998 17.81 13.53 -1.82
C THR A 998 17.17 12.29 -1.21
N ASN A 999 15.85 12.18 -1.31
CA ASN A 999 15.12 10.97 -0.90
C ASN A 999 15.26 9.80 -1.89
N ALA A 1000 15.69 10.07 -3.12
CA ALA A 1000 15.94 9.09 -4.16
C ALA A 1000 17.43 9.08 -4.55
N PRO A 1001 18.08 7.91 -4.71
CA PRO A 1001 19.47 7.84 -5.11
C PRO A 1001 19.69 8.33 -6.55
N ALA A 1002 20.83 8.97 -6.79
CA ALA A 1002 21.28 9.28 -8.15
C ALA A 1002 21.50 7.99 -8.96
N ASP A 1003 21.30 8.08 -10.29
CA ASP A 1003 21.48 6.99 -11.25
C ASP A 1003 20.72 5.70 -10.85
N SER A 1004 19.39 5.80 -10.77
CA SER A 1004 18.51 4.74 -10.27
C SER A 1004 17.34 4.41 -11.22
N ILE A 1005 16.73 3.24 -10.97
CA ILE A 1005 15.58 2.72 -11.69
C ILE A 1005 14.31 3.20 -10.99
N TYR A 1006 13.40 3.83 -11.74
CA TYR A 1006 12.12 4.35 -11.24
C TYR A 1006 10.98 3.50 -11.79
N PRO A 1007 10.03 3.05 -10.96
CA PRO A 1007 8.84 2.32 -11.42
C PRO A 1007 7.84 3.28 -12.10
N VAL A 1008 6.89 2.72 -12.85
CA VAL A 1008 5.73 3.45 -13.41
C VAL A 1008 5.02 4.30 -12.36
N GLY A 1009 4.63 5.51 -12.77
CA GLY A 1009 3.93 6.49 -11.95
C GLY A 1009 4.78 7.72 -11.62
N ASN A 1010 4.36 8.47 -10.60
CA ASN A 1010 4.99 9.72 -10.18
C ASN A 1010 5.86 9.51 -8.93
N THR A 1011 7.18 9.46 -9.11
CA THR A 1011 8.12 9.52 -7.99
C THR A 1011 8.47 10.97 -7.68
N THR A 1012 8.04 11.43 -6.49
CA THR A 1012 8.40 12.77 -6.00
C THR A 1012 9.82 12.76 -5.44
N VAL A 1013 10.75 13.39 -6.16
CA VAL A 1013 12.12 13.59 -5.70
C VAL A 1013 12.19 14.87 -4.90
N THR A 1014 12.41 14.73 -3.59
CA THR A 1014 12.60 15.82 -2.64
C THR A 1014 14.09 16.10 -2.50
N VAL A 1015 14.48 17.34 -2.83
CA VAL A 1015 15.84 17.86 -2.65
C VAL A 1015 15.82 18.78 -1.44
N THR A 1016 16.59 18.47 -0.40
CA THR A 1016 16.81 19.36 0.75
C THR A 1016 18.25 19.84 0.73
N ALA A 1017 18.43 21.15 0.62
CA ALA A 1017 19.72 21.81 0.75
C ALA A 1017 19.92 22.30 2.19
N THR A 1018 21.15 22.22 2.68
CA THR A 1018 21.56 22.70 4.00
C THR A 1018 22.91 23.42 3.86
N ASP A 1019 22.97 24.66 4.32
CA ASP A 1019 24.19 25.47 4.35
C ASP A 1019 25.09 25.14 5.57
N GLY A 1020 26.21 25.85 5.71
CA GLY A 1020 27.11 25.75 6.86
C GLY A 1020 26.59 26.39 8.16
N SER A 1021 25.48 27.12 8.09
CA SER A 1021 24.79 27.81 9.17
C SER A 1021 23.60 27.00 9.73
N ALA A 1022 23.27 25.88 9.07
CA ALA A 1022 22.12 25.00 9.26
C ALA A 1022 20.75 25.59 8.88
N ASN A 1023 20.68 26.65 8.05
CA ASN A 1023 19.41 26.95 7.38
C ASN A 1023 19.14 25.89 6.30
N THR A 1024 17.86 25.69 5.99
CA THR A 1024 17.44 24.66 5.04
C THR A 1024 16.48 25.22 4.00
N ALA A 1025 16.60 24.73 2.79
CA ALA A 1025 15.61 24.90 1.74
C ALA A 1025 15.23 23.53 1.19
N THR A 1026 13.96 23.35 0.86
CA THR A 1026 13.46 22.11 0.24
C THR A 1026 12.70 22.46 -1.02
N THR A 1027 12.95 21.72 -2.10
CA THR A 1027 12.06 21.71 -3.26
C THR A 1027 11.79 20.27 -3.71
N VAL A 1028 10.77 20.12 -4.54
CA VAL A 1028 10.39 18.86 -5.18
C VAL A 1028 10.40 19.01 -6.69
N PHE A 1029 10.69 17.91 -7.37
CA PHE A 1029 10.35 17.70 -8.77
C PHE A 1029 9.81 16.29 -8.95
N GLN A 1030 9.01 16.08 -9.99
CA GLN A 1030 8.49 14.75 -10.33
C GLN A 1030 9.41 14.06 -11.32
N VAL A 1031 9.71 12.79 -11.06
CA VAL A 1031 10.08 11.82 -12.07
C VAL A 1031 8.81 11.05 -12.40
N THR A 1032 8.21 11.36 -13.54
CA THR A 1032 7.07 10.63 -14.08
C THR A 1032 7.58 9.58 -15.05
N VAL A 1033 7.48 8.31 -14.66
CA VAL A 1033 7.61 7.20 -15.62
C VAL A 1033 6.20 6.91 -16.13
N VAL A 1034 5.94 7.23 -17.39
CA VAL A 1034 4.74 6.77 -18.08
C VAL A 1034 5.01 5.40 -18.69
N ASP A 1035 3.93 4.70 -19.03
CA ASP A 1035 3.95 3.56 -19.93
C ASP A 1035 2.92 3.84 -21.03
N THR A 1036 3.36 3.69 -22.29
CA THR A 1036 2.54 3.96 -23.48
C THR A 1036 2.34 2.74 -24.38
N GLU A 1037 2.76 1.55 -23.93
CA GLU A 1037 2.57 0.30 -24.64
C GLU A 1037 1.17 -0.26 -24.33
N ALA A 1038 0.56 -1.00 -25.26
CA ALA A 1038 -0.80 -1.52 -25.07
C ALA A 1038 -0.77 -3.00 -24.65
N PRO A 1039 -1.68 -3.45 -23.77
CA PRO A 1039 -1.65 -4.81 -23.24
C PRO A 1039 -1.89 -5.83 -24.36
N VAL A 1040 -1.07 -6.88 -24.39
CA VAL A 1040 -1.16 -7.95 -25.40
C VAL A 1040 -2.12 -9.02 -24.92
N ILE A 1041 -3.26 -9.15 -25.59
CA ILE A 1041 -4.17 -10.29 -25.40
C ILE A 1041 -3.61 -11.49 -26.15
N VAL A 1042 -3.40 -12.61 -25.46
CA VAL A 1042 -3.14 -13.89 -26.14
C VAL A 1042 -4.46 -14.37 -26.72
N GLN A 1043 -4.53 -14.50 -28.06
CA GLN A 1043 -5.77 -14.80 -28.77
C GLN A 1043 -6.46 -16.05 -28.20
N PRO A 1044 -7.68 -15.93 -27.62
CA PRO A 1044 -8.42 -17.09 -27.15
C PRO A 1044 -8.90 -17.95 -28.34
N SER A 1045 -8.86 -19.26 -28.16
CA SER A 1045 -9.43 -20.21 -29.11
C SER A 1045 -10.96 -20.18 -29.09
N ASN A 1046 -11.59 -20.39 -30.25
CA ASN A 1046 -13.02 -20.64 -30.32
C ASN A 1046 -13.37 -21.94 -29.57
N ILE A 1047 -14.49 -21.94 -28.85
CA ILE A 1047 -15.02 -23.11 -28.16
C ILE A 1047 -16.16 -23.71 -28.99
N THR A 1048 -16.16 -25.04 -29.11
CA THR A 1048 -17.30 -25.80 -29.62
C THR A 1048 -17.66 -26.90 -28.63
N VAL A 1049 -18.91 -26.93 -28.18
CA VAL A 1049 -19.46 -27.96 -27.29
C VAL A 1049 -20.77 -28.51 -27.84
N ASN A 1050 -21.18 -29.68 -27.36
CA ASN A 1050 -22.52 -30.20 -27.62
C ASN A 1050 -23.50 -29.74 -26.52
N VAL A 1051 -24.81 -29.69 -26.82
CA VAL A 1051 -25.86 -29.44 -25.82
C VAL A 1051 -25.83 -30.45 -24.66
N ASP A 1052 -26.23 -29.99 -23.47
CA ASP A 1052 -26.44 -30.86 -22.31
C ASP A 1052 -27.66 -31.77 -22.53
N ALA A 1053 -27.56 -33.03 -22.11
CA ALA A 1053 -28.55 -34.06 -22.44
C ALA A 1053 -29.99 -33.67 -22.06
N ALA A 1054 -30.90 -33.72 -23.04
CA ALA A 1054 -32.28 -33.27 -22.99
C ALA A 1054 -32.50 -31.77 -22.67
N MET A 1055 -31.53 -30.91 -22.94
CA MET A 1055 -31.61 -29.45 -22.84
C MET A 1055 -31.21 -28.80 -24.18
N CYS A 1056 -31.73 -27.60 -24.49
CA CYS A 1056 -31.32 -26.84 -25.70
C CYS A 1056 -30.26 -25.78 -25.41
N SER A 1057 -29.21 -26.20 -24.72
CA SER A 1057 -28.15 -25.34 -24.24
C SER A 1057 -27.00 -26.17 -23.71
N ALA A 1058 -25.80 -25.60 -23.67
CA ALA A 1058 -24.68 -26.17 -22.94
C ALA A 1058 -24.21 -25.18 -21.86
N PHE A 1059 -23.82 -25.68 -20.69
CA PHE A 1059 -22.97 -24.92 -19.79
C PHE A 1059 -21.56 -24.78 -20.39
N VAL A 1060 -21.05 -23.56 -20.52
CA VAL A 1060 -19.70 -23.30 -21.06
C VAL A 1060 -18.89 -22.45 -20.09
N ALA A 1061 -17.86 -23.07 -19.52
CA ALA A 1061 -16.75 -22.35 -18.94
C ALA A 1061 -15.96 -21.68 -20.08
N LEU A 1062 -15.78 -20.36 -19.99
CA LEU A 1062 -14.91 -19.62 -20.91
C LEU A 1062 -13.43 -19.94 -20.59
N PRO A 1063 -12.51 -19.86 -21.57
CA PRO A 1063 -11.12 -20.16 -21.31
C PRO A 1063 -10.50 -19.04 -20.47
N SER A 1064 -9.47 -19.36 -19.67
CA SER A 1064 -8.71 -18.35 -18.93
C SER A 1064 -8.06 -17.36 -19.90
N ILE A 1065 -8.60 -16.14 -19.94
CA ILE A 1065 -8.11 -15.09 -20.84
C ILE A 1065 -6.76 -14.59 -20.32
N VAL A 1066 -5.71 -14.85 -21.09
CA VAL A 1066 -4.34 -14.40 -20.77
C VAL A 1066 -4.09 -13.05 -21.41
N VAL A 1067 -3.80 -12.05 -20.56
CA VAL A 1067 -3.46 -10.68 -20.95
C VAL A 1067 -2.12 -10.32 -20.33
N ASN A 1068 -1.14 -9.99 -21.18
CA ASN A 1068 0.22 -9.70 -20.79
C ASN A 1068 0.55 -8.25 -21.07
N ASP A 1069 1.18 -7.59 -20.10
CA ASP A 1069 1.55 -6.19 -20.18
C ASP A 1069 2.98 -5.99 -19.62
N ASN A 1070 3.65 -4.90 -19.99
CA ASN A 1070 5.03 -4.61 -19.59
C ASN A 1070 5.10 -4.06 -18.14
N CYS A 1071 4.01 -3.46 -17.64
CA CYS A 1071 4.00 -2.63 -16.43
C CYS A 1071 2.95 -3.01 -15.38
N SER A 1072 1.98 -3.84 -15.72
CA SER A 1072 0.86 -4.16 -14.83
C SER A 1072 0.30 -5.57 -15.05
N ASN A 1073 -0.47 -6.06 -14.07
CA ASN A 1073 -1.44 -7.10 -14.36
C ASN A 1073 -2.60 -6.44 -15.10
N ALA A 1074 -2.57 -6.47 -16.43
CA ALA A 1074 -3.66 -5.97 -17.24
C ALA A 1074 -4.99 -6.63 -16.81
N THR A 1075 -6.02 -5.82 -16.64
CA THR A 1075 -7.38 -6.31 -16.36
C THR A 1075 -8.11 -6.54 -17.66
N TYR A 1076 -9.09 -7.45 -17.69
CA TYR A 1076 -9.96 -7.62 -18.85
C TYR A 1076 -11.43 -7.64 -18.47
N THR A 1077 -12.27 -7.36 -19.46
CA THR A 1077 -13.73 -7.48 -19.37
C THR A 1077 -14.25 -8.24 -20.58
N THR A 1078 -15.31 -9.01 -20.39
CA THR A 1078 -16.01 -9.74 -21.46
C THR A 1078 -17.43 -9.20 -21.64
N ASN A 1079 -17.94 -9.23 -22.86
CA ASN A 1079 -19.34 -8.92 -23.17
C ASN A 1079 -20.33 -10.02 -22.69
N ALA A 1080 -19.83 -11.23 -22.44
CA ALA A 1080 -20.56 -12.39 -21.94
C ALA A 1080 -20.01 -12.85 -20.58
N PRO A 1081 -20.86 -13.28 -19.63
CA PRO A 1081 -20.41 -13.74 -18.33
C PRO A 1081 -19.68 -15.09 -18.41
N ALA A 1082 -18.63 -15.25 -17.61
CA ALA A 1082 -18.05 -16.56 -17.30
C ALA A 1082 -19.11 -17.49 -16.68
N ASP A 1083 -18.86 -18.80 -16.79
CA ASP A 1083 -19.69 -19.86 -16.19
C ASP A 1083 -21.19 -19.72 -16.47
N SER A 1084 -21.53 -19.57 -17.76
CA SER A 1084 -22.89 -19.32 -18.21
C SER A 1084 -23.42 -20.40 -19.17
N ILE A 1085 -24.75 -20.46 -19.25
CA ILE A 1085 -25.47 -21.41 -20.10
C ILE A 1085 -25.69 -20.75 -21.46
N TYR A 1086 -25.02 -21.26 -22.48
CA TYR A 1086 -25.14 -20.78 -23.86
C TYR A 1086 -26.24 -21.58 -24.59
N PRO A 1087 -27.18 -20.91 -25.29
CA PRO A 1087 -28.16 -21.59 -26.13
C PRO A 1087 -27.49 -22.17 -27.38
N VAL A 1088 -28.16 -23.10 -28.06
CA VAL A 1088 -27.68 -23.65 -29.34
C VAL A 1088 -27.40 -22.54 -30.37
N GLY A 1089 -26.30 -22.66 -31.12
CA GLY A 1089 -25.79 -21.66 -32.06
C GLY A 1089 -24.52 -20.94 -31.59
N ASN A 1090 -24.22 -19.81 -32.24
CA ASN A 1090 -22.97 -19.08 -32.09
C ASN A 1090 -23.15 -17.85 -31.19
N THR A 1091 -22.24 -17.65 -30.23
CA THR A 1091 -22.14 -16.44 -29.40
C THR A 1091 -20.72 -15.87 -29.49
N ILE A 1092 -20.60 -14.59 -29.86
CA ILE A 1092 -19.31 -13.89 -29.95
C ILE A 1092 -18.96 -13.31 -28.58
N VAL A 1093 -17.83 -13.72 -28.03
CA VAL A 1093 -17.26 -13.21 -26.79
C VAL A 1093 -16.16 -12.20 -27.11
N THR A 1094 -16.46 -10.93 -26.89
CA THR A 1094 -15.50 -9.83 -27.02
C THR A 1094 -14.74 -9.67 -25.71
N VAL A 1095 -13.42 -9.71 -25.78
CA VAL A 1095 -12.47 -9.43 -24.71
C VAL A 1095 -11.92 -8.01 -24.91
N THR A 1096 -12.06 -7.15 -23.89
CA THR A 1096 -11.37 -5.86 -23.82
C THR A 1096 -10.39 -5.88 -22.65
N ALA A 1097 -9.10 -5.75 -22.95
CA ALA A 1097 -8.03 -5.62 -21.96
C ALA A 1097 -7.69 -4.14 -21.70
N THR A 1098 -7.30 -3.82 -20.47
CA THR A 1098 -6.89 -2.49 -20.04
C THR A 1098 -5.83 -2.62 -18.94
N ASP A 1099 -4.67 -1.99 -19.18
CA ASP A 1099 -3.54 -1.96 -18.24
C ASP A 1099 -3.76 -0.96 -17.09
N GLY A 1100 -2.76 -0.85 -16.20
CA GLY A 1100 -2.75 0.15 -15.12
C GLY A 1100 -2.55 1.61 -15.57
N SER A 1101 -2.11 1.82 -16.81
CA SER A 1101 -1.86 3.12 -17.46
C SER A 1101 -3.09 3.65 -18.22
N ALA A 1102 -4.12 2.80 -18.37
CA ALA A 1102 -5.32 2.95 -19.19
C ALA A 1102 -5.12 2.90 -20.72
N ASN A 1103 -4.06 2.25 -21.23
CA ASN A 1103 -4.03 1.81 -22.63
C ASN A 1103 -4.87 0.52 -22.78
N THR A 1104 -5.36 0.25 -23.99
CA THR A 1104 -6.41 -0.76 -24.22
C THR A 1104 -6.16 -1.59 -25.46
N ALA A 1105 -6.46 -2.89 -25.39
CA ALA A 1105 -6.53 -3.79 -26.52
C ALA A 1105 -7.86 -4.56 -26.54
N THR A 1106 -8.24 -5.10 -27.70
CA THR A 1106 -9.50 -5.82 -27.89
C THR A 1106 -9.33 -6.99 -28.85
N THR A 1107 -9.94 -8.14 -28.55
CA THR A 1107 -10.12 -9.23 -29.52
C THR A 1107 -11.42 -9.99 -29.27
N ASP A 1108 -11.86 -10.78 -30.25
CA ASP A 1108 -13.05 -11.62 -30.19
C ASP A 1108 -12.69 -13.11 -30.26
N PHE A 1109 -13.52 -13.96 -29.67
CA PHE A 1109 -13.57 -15.40 -29.95
C PHE A 1109 -15.03 -15.89 -29.92
N GLN A 1110 -15.32 -17.05 -30.50
CA GLN A 1110 -16.67 -17.59 -30.62
C GLN A 1110 -16.89 -18.80 -29.71
N VAL A 1111 -18.01 -18.82 -28.99
CA VAL A 1111 -18.59 -20.01 -28.37
C VAL A 1111 -19.67 -20.57 -29.29
N THR A 1112 -19.58 -21.86 -29.61
CA THR A 1112 -20.49 -22.58 -30.51
C THR A 1112 -21.12 -23.74 -29.76
N VAL A 1113 -22.43 -23.71 -29.54
CA VAL A 1113 -23.17 -24.83 -28.95
C VAL A 1113 -23.89 -25.58 -30.07
N VAL A 1114 -23.53 -26.85 -30.26
CA VAL A 1114 -24.07 -27.72 -31.31
C VAL A 1114 -25.07 -28.69 -30.68
N ASP A 1115 -26.24 -28.85 -31.30
CA ASP A 1115 -27.19 -29.89 -30.91
C ASP A 1115 -26.90 -31.18 -31.69
N ASN A 1116 -26.69 -32.27 -30.96
CA ASN A 1116 -26.27 -33.58 -31.48
C ASN A 1116 -27.19 -34.73 -31.06
N GLU A 1117 -28.32 -34.46 -30.39
CA GLU A 1117 -29.25 -35.52 -29.96
C GLU A 1117 -30.27 -35.81 -31.07
N ALA A 1118 -30.25 -37.02 -31.63
CA ALA A 1118 -31.16 -37.35 -32.74
C ALA A 1118 -32.66 -37.38 -32.31
N PRO A 1119 -33.58 -36.84 -33.14
CA PRO A 1119 -34.98 -36.62 -32.75
C PRO A 1119 -35.74 -37.92 -32.51
N VAL A 1120 -36.51 -37.99 -31.43
CA VAL A 1120 -37.18 -39.21 -30.98
C VAL A 1120 -38.49 -39.45 -31.73
N ILE A 1121 -38.50 -40.46 -32.60
CA ILE A 1121 -39.72 -40.94 -33.28
C ILE A 1121 -40.51 -41.90 -32.39
N VAL A 1122 -41.78 -41.61 -32.13
CA VAL A 1122 -42.69 -42.56 -31.47
C VAL A 1122 -43.07 -43.67 -32.46
N GLN A 1123 -42.63 -44.91 -32.20
CA GLN A 1123 -42.77 -46.05 -33.10
C GLN A 1123 -44.22 -46.24 -33.63
N PRO A 1124 -44.46 -46.08 -34.94
CA PRO A 1124 -45.76 -46.36 -35.54
C PRO A 1124 -46.09 -47.87 -35.53
N SER A 1125 -47.39 -48.18 -35.47
CA SER A 1125 -47.90 -49.55 -35.56
C SER A 1125 -48.11 -49.99 -37.01
N ASN A 1126 -47.92 -51.28 -37.30
CA ASN A 1126 -48.24 -51.87 -38.59
C ASN A 1126 -49.75 -51.83 -38.88
N ILE A 1127 -50.12 -51.72 -40.15
CA ILE A 1127 -51.51 -51.62 -40.63
C ILE A 1127 -51.82 -52.82 -41.53
N THR A 1128 -53.02 -53.40 -41.40
CA THR A 1128 -53.52 -54.46 -42.29
C THR A 1128 -54.90 -54.09 -42.83
N VAL A 1129 -55.11 -54.19 -44.15
CA VAL A 1129 -56.36 -53.80 -44.83
C VAL A 1129 -56.72 -54.80 -45.94
N ASP A 1130 -57.99 -55.17 -46.07
CA ASP A 1130 -58.52 -55.99 -47.16
C ASP A 1130 -58.80 -55.15 -48.42
N VAL A 1131 -58.68 -55.73 -49.62
CA VAL A 1131 -59.09 -55.06 -50.87
C VAL A 1131 -60.61 -55.06 -51.07
N ASP A 1132 -61.12 -53.98 -51.69
CA ASP A 1132 -62.48 -53.95 -52.21
C ASP A 1132 -62.66 -54.94 -53.38
N ALA A 1133 -63.82 -55.59 -53.41
CA ALA A 1133 -64.10 -56.69 -54.34
C ALA A 1133 -63.89 -56.29 -55.82
N ALA A 1134 -63.02 -57.05 -56.51
CA ALA A 1134 -62.55 -56.83 -57.88
C ALA A 1134 -61.60 -55.63 -58.10
N MET A 1135 -60.88 -55.19 -57.06
CA MET A 1135 -59.71 -54.31 -57.18
C MET A 1135 -58.42 -55.02 -56.71
N CYS A 1136 -57.26 -54.56 -57.19
CA CYS A 1136 -55.95 -55.16 -56.87
C CYS A 1136 -55.11 -54.30 -55.90
N SER A 1137 -55.76 -53.37 -55.19
CA SER A 1137 -55.12 -52.37 -54.33
C SER A 1137 -56.13 -51.75 -53.38
N ALA A 1138 -55.71 -51.42 -52.15
CA ALA A 1138 -56.53 -50.74 -51.15
C ALA A 1138 -56.01 -49.31 -50.89
N PHE A 1139 -56.91 -48.40 -50.55
CA PHE A 1139 -56.53 -47.07 -50.03
C PHE A 1139 -56.25 -47.16 -48.54
N VAL A 1140 -55.10 -46.67 -48.09
CA VAL A 1140 -54.69 -46.71 -46.68
C VAL A 1140 -54.22 -45.32 -46.25
N ALA A 1141 -54.89 -44.76 -45.23
CA ALA A 1141 -54.45 -43.56 -44.54
C ALA A 1141 -53.43 -43.94 -43.46
N LEU A 1142 -52.31 -43.23 -43.41
CA LEU A 1142 -51.25 -43.47 -42.42
C LEU A 1142 -51.59 -42.86 -41.05
N PRO A 1143 -51.12 -43.44 -39.93
CA PRO A 1143 -51.28 -42.85 -38.60
C PRO A 1143 -50.54 -41.52 -38.50
N SER A 1144 -51.02 -40.64 -37.61
CA SER A 1144 -50.28 -39.43 -37.23
C SER A 1144 -48.95 -39.80 -36.59
N ILE A 1145 -47.85 -39.48 -37.26
CA ILE A 1145 -46.50 -39.62 -36.73
C ILE A 1145 -46.29 -38.56 -35.64
N VAL A 1146 -45.61 -38.94 -34.57
CA VAL A 1146 -45.16 -38.02 -33.51
C VAL A 1146 -43.65 -38.10 -33.44
N VAL A 1147 -43.01 -36.95 -33.56
CA VAL A 1147 -41.57 -36.74 -33.40
C VAL A 1147 -41.38 -35.65 -32.36
N ASN A 1148 -40.50 -35.92 -31.39
CA ASN A 1148 -40.15 -34.99 -30.33
C ASN A 1148 -38.64 -34.77 -30.34
N ASP A 1149 -38.21 -33.60 -29.92
CA ASP A 1149 -36.83 -33.16 -29.97
C ASP A 1149 -36.49 -32.27 -28.76
N ASN A 1150 -35.21 -32.13 -28.42
CA ASN A 1150 -34.74 -31.33 -27.28
C ASN A 1150 -34.63 -29.83 -27.63
N CYS A 1151 -34.25 -29.49 -28.86
CA CYS A 1151 -33.83 -28.16 -29.27
C CYS A 1151 -34.77 -27.47 -30.27
N SER A 1152 -35.44 -28.25 -31.10
CA SER A 1152 -36.23 -27.73 -32.23
C SER A 1152 -37.62 -28.37 -32.28
N ASN A 1153 -38.42 -28.00 -33.30
CA ASN A 1153 -39.55 -28.81 -33.69
C ASN A 1153 -39.11 -29.74 -34.81
N ALA A 1154 -38.75 -30.98 -34.47
CA ALA A 1154 -38.38 -31.97 -35.46
C ALA A 1154 -39.44 -32.13 -36.56
N THR A 1155 -38.98 -32.17 -37.80
CA THR A 1155 -39.79 -32.45 -38.97
C THR A 1155 -39.68 -33.93 -39.32
N TYR A 1156 -40.61 -34.45 -40.13
CA TYR A 1156 -40.48 -35.80 -40.65
C TYR A 1156 -40.92 -35.89 -42.11
N THR A 1157 -40.28 -36.81 -42.83
CA THR A 1157 -40.66 -37.23 -44.18
C THR A 1157 -41.03 -38.71 -44.17
N THR A 1158 -41.80 -39.13 -45.17
CA THR A 1158 -42.18 -40.53 -45.39
C THR A 1158 -41.96 -40.91 -46.84
N ASN A 1159 -41.52 -42.15 -47.09
CA ASN A 1159 -41.32 -42.67 -48.44
C ASN A 1159 -42.63 -42.95 -49.21
N ALA A 1160 -43.79 -42.79 -48.57
CA ALA A 1160 -45.11 -43.01 -49.13
C ALA A 1160 -46.08 -41.90 -48.67
N PRO A 1161 -46.96 -41.36 -49.53
CA PRO A 1161 -47.89 -40.30 -49.14
C PRO A 1161 -48.86 -40.73 -48.03
N ALA A 1162 -49.21 -39.78 -47.15
CA ALA A 1162 -50.13 -40.02 -46.02
C ALA A 1162 -51.50 -40.60 -46.43
N ASP A 1163 -51.98 -40.24 -47.63
CA ASP A 1163 -53.17 -40.76 -48.30
C ASP A 1163 -52.74 -41.46 -49.61
N SER A 1164 -52.55 -42.79 -49.59
CA SER A 1164 -52.05 -43.51 -50.77
C SER A 1164 -52.71 -44.87 -51.01
N ILE A 1165 -52.60 -45.34 -52.26
CA ILE A 1165 -53.16 -46.60 -52.74
C ILE A 1165 -52.04 -47.64 -52.78
N TYR A 1166 -52.17 -48.68 -51.95
CA TYR A 1166 -51.19 -49.75 -51.81
C TYR A 1166 -51.65 -51.02 -52.56
N PRO A 1167 -50.76 -51.67 -53.34
CA PRO A 1167 -51.09 -52.93 -54.01
C PRO A 1167 -51.15 -54.09 -53.02
N VAL A 1168 -51.84 -55.18 -53.38
CA VAL A 1168 -51.84 -56.44 -52.60
C VAL A 1168 -50.42 -56.92 -52.32
N GLY A 1169 -50.11 -57.17 -51.04
CA GLY A 1169 -48.78 -57.50 -50.55
C GLY A 1169 -48.36 -56.64 -49.34
N ASN A 1170 -47.08 -56.72 -48.98
CA ASN A 1170 -46.48 -55.89 -47.94
C ASN A 1170 -45.77 -54.68 -48.57
N SER A 1171 -46.01 -53.49 -48.01
CA SER A 1171 -45.32 -52.25 -48.35
C SER A 1171 -44.66 -51.66 -47.10
N THR A 1172 -43.34 -51.45 -47.16
CA THR A 1172 -42.58 -50.82 -46.08
C THR A 1172 -42.72 -49.31 -46.16
N VAL A 1173 -43.32 -48.70 -45.14
CA VAL A 1173 -43.28 -47.25 -44.93
C VAL A 1173 -42.08 -46.93 -44.06
N THR A 1174 -41.16 -46.12 -44.56
CA THR A 1174 -40.04 -45.55 -43.82
C THR A 1174 -40.41 -44.14 -43.38
N VAL A 1175 -40.20 -43.86 -42.10
CA VAL A 1175 -40.29 -42.52 -41.49
C VAL A 1175 -38.87 -42.05 -41.21
N THR A 1176 -38.50 -40.90 -41.77
CA THR A 1176 -37.23 -40.22 -41.49
C THR A 1176 -37.56 -38.93 -40.76
N ALA A 1177 -37.09 -38.77 -39.53
CA ALA A 1177 -37.20 -37.54 -38.77
C ALA A 1177 -35.89 -36.77 -38.78
N THR A 1178 -35.97 -35.45 -38.84
CA THR A 1178 -34.83 -34.54 -38.89
C THR A 1178 -35.18 -33.28 -38.11
N ASP A 1179 -34.33 -32.93 -37.15
CA ASP A 1179 -34.42 -31.73 -36.32
C ASP A 1179 -33.95 -30.47 -37.09
N GLY A 1180 -33.84 -29.34 -36.39
CA GLY A 1180 -33.26 -28.10 -36.93
C GLY A 1180 -31.73 -28.13 -37.09
N SER A 1181 -31.07 -29.13 -36.52
CA SER A 1181 -29.61 -29.32 -36.43
C SER A 1181 -29.09 -30.34 -37.45
N ALA A 1182 -30.01 -30.92 -38.23
CA ALA A 1182 -29.81 -32.01 -39.20
C ALA A 1182 -29.45 -33.39 -38.61
N ASN A 1183 -29.62 -33.66 -37.31
CA ASN A 1183 -29.52 -35.03 -36.82
C ASN A 1183 -30.72 -35.86 -37.29
N ILE A 1184 -30.50 -37.14 -37.59
CA ILE A 1184 -31.48 -37.99 -38.27
C ILE A 1184 -31.82 -39.22 -37.45
N ALA A 1185 -33.11 -39.41 -37.19
CA ALA A 1185 -33.67 -40.69 -36.77
C ALA A 1185 -34.46 -41.35 -37.90
N THR A 1186 -34.46 -42.67 -37.95
CA THR A 1186 -35.27 -43.45 -38.91
C THR A 1186 -35.97 -44.63 -38.23
N THR A 1187 -37.21 -44.88 -38.65
CA THR A 1187 -37.92 -46.14 -38.33
C THR A 1187 -38.77 -46.60 -39.51
N VAL A 1188 -39.25 -47.84 -39.44
CA VAL A 1188 -40.13 -48.45 -40.44
C VAL A 1188 -41.37 -49.06 -39.79
N PHE A 1189 -42.45 -49.09 -40.55
CA PHE A 1189 -43.62 -49.93 -40.27
C PHE A 1189 -44.17 -50.55 -41.57
N GLN A 1190 -45.02 -51.56 -41.44
CA GLN A 1190 -45.58 -52.31 -42.56
C GLN A 1190 -47.03 -51.91 -42.82
N VAL A 1191 -47.37 -51.69 -44.08
CA VAL A 1191 -48.75 -51.69 -44.60
C VAL A 1191 -48.95 -52.97 -45.39
N THR A 1192 -49.79 -53.86 -44.87
CA THR A 1192 -50.12 -55.16 -45.49
C THR A 1192 -51.52 -55.09 -46.09
N VAL A 1193 -51.59 -55.16 -47.42
CA VAL A 1193 -52.87 -55.27 -48.15
C VAL A 1193 -53.10 -56.73 -48.52
N VAL A 1194 -54.25 -57.27 -48.13
CA VAL A 1194 -54.63 -58.68 -48.32
C VAL A 1194 -55.83 -58.86 -49.26
N ASP A 1195 -55.83 -60.00 -49.95
CA ASP A 1195 -56.89 -60.49 -50.86
C ASP A 1195 -57.46 -61.79 -50.24
N ASN A 1196 -58.77 -61.83 -50.01
CA ASN A 1196 -59.45 -62.73 -49.05
C ASN A 1196 -60.76 -63.32 -49.62
#